data_AF-A0A6G0HTK8-F1
#
_entry.id   AF-A0A6G0HTK8-F1
#
_cell.length_a   1.000
_cell.length_b   1.000
_cell.length_c   1.000
_cell.angle_alpha   90.00
_cell.angle_beta   90.00
_cell.angle_gamma   90.00
#
_symmetry.space_group_name_H-M   'P 1'
#
loop_
_entity.id
_entity.type
_entity.pdbx_description
1 polymer ?
#
loop_
_entity_poly.entity_id
_entity_poly.type
_entity_poly.pdbx_seq_one_letter_code
_entity_poly.pdbx_strand_id
1 'polypeptide(L)'
;MLREKFMECLLIGRDLVRLLQNVARIPEMELVWKDLLHNPQVLSPQFTGVLQLLTARTSRKFLACRLTPDMETKLLFMTSRVRFGQQKRYQDWFQRQYLSTAESQSLRCDLIRYICGVVHPSNEVLSSDILPRWAIIGWLLTTCTSNVAASNAKLALFYDWLFFNPEKDSIMNIEPAILVMHHSMKPHPAITATLLDFMCRIIPHFFPPLESQVRQGVFNSLTFIMEKRVLAHLAPLFDNPKLDRELRSMLRERFPEFCSSPSPPTEVKMEEAVSLEMDNHMLDKEEGCYDNTEAAFSDDEEEVNNKGKKREFRFHPIKEAVVEEPADITPWLDQLDDTMKEKVQQLQKTSDTETQCEVMQEIVDLILEEDFDSEQMSALASCLAELFKDHFRGDVLPEEITEESLEESVSKPVCLVFRNLVTMQEDNSGFSVLLDMLAEFYQKQPKIGYHLLYYLKASKAANGVSGGRRPAAVLPHPSIYTEFPDETLRSGELLNMIVAVIDSTQLQELMCHVMMGNLVMFRKTLCSTSSVRTTQHPEALSCLLLQLRREKPSEEMVKMVLSRPCHHEDQFTTSILRHWASKYDDTLGEHIKAQLIKNNNQPRKRQSLRSSSSKLAQLTLEQILEHMDNLRLSLSNTKNNYMKHKMTFDHT
;
A
#
# COMPACT_ATOMS: atom_id res chain seq x y z
N MET A 1 -6.66 18.73 -7.90
CA MET A 1 -5.45 18.86 -7.03
C MET A 1 -4.16 19.14 -7.81
N LEU A 2 -3.48 18.17 -8.43
CA LEU A 2 -2.17 18.43 -9.10
C LEU A 2 -2.25 19.51 -10.18
N ARG A 3 -3.35 19.62 -10.93
CA ARG A 3 -3.53 20.65 -11.97
C ARG A 3 -3.94 22.01 -11.43
N GLU A 4 -4.81 22.06 -10.41
CA GLU A 4 -5.41 23.31 -9.92
C GLU A 4 -4.64 23.94 -8.75
N LYS A 5 -3.97 23.11 -7.96
CA LYS A 5 -3.30 23.46 -6.70
C LYS A 5 -1.85 22.95 -6.69
N PHE A 6 -1.18 23.04 -7.83
CA PHE A 6 0.17 22.48 -8.00
C PHE A 6 1.16 23.04 -6.97
N MET A 7 1.07 24.32 -6.62
CA MET A 7 1.95 24.94 -5.62
C MET A 7 1.79 24.35 -4.22
N GLU A 8 0.59 23.87 -3.86
CA GLU A 8 0.37 23.16 -2.60
C GLU A 8 1.04 21.77 -2.64
N CYS A 9 1.00 21.10 -3.79
CA CYS A 9 1.67 19.81 -4.01
C CYS A 9 3.19 19.96 -4.05
N LEU A 10 3.71 21.08 -4.56
CA LEU A 10 5.14 21.37 -4.67
C LEU A 10 5.85 21.39 -3.31
N LEU A 11 5.11 21.63 -2.22
CA LEU A 11 5.60 21.52 -0.84
C LEU A 11 6.09 20.12 -0.46
N ILE A 12 5.70 19.08 -1.19
CA ILE A 12 6.19 17.71 -1.00
C ILE A 12 7.68 17.62 -1.38
N GLY A 13 8.15 18.39 -2.36
CA GLY A 13 9.54 18.34 -2.84
C GLY A 13 9.85 17.13 -3.72
N ARG A 14 11.12 16.71 -3.74
CA ARG A 14 11.66 15.72 -4.70
C ARG A 14 10.92 14.38 -4.71
N ASP A 15 10.45 13.88 -3.57
CA ASP A 15 9.71 12.62 -3.51
C ASP A 15 8.34 12.70 -4.23
N LEU A 16 7.81 13.89 -4.53
CA LEU A 16 6.64 14.01 -5.42
C LEU A 16 6.96 13.43 -6.80
N VAL A 17 8.15 13.71 -7.32
CA VAL A 17 8.60 13.18 -8.62
C VAL A 17 8.71 11.65 -8.55
N ARG A 18 9.20 11.11 -7.43
CA ARG A 18 9.27 9.66 -7.18
C ARG A 18 7.90 9.01 -7.19
N LEU A 19 6.91 9.67 -6.59
CA LEU A 19 5.54 9.15 -6.56
C LEU A 19 4.92 9.20 -7.96
N LEU A 20 5.10 10.31 -8.69
CA LEU A 20 4.59 10.48 -10.04
C LEU A 20 5.21 9.49 -11.03
N GLN A 21 6.50 9.14 -10.88
CA GLN A 21 7.18 8.23 -11.82
C GLN A 21 6.59 6.82 -11.73
N ASN A 22 6.19 6.41 -10.52
CA ASN A 22 5.66 5.07 -10.25
C ASN A 22 4.28 4.86 -10.88
N VAL A 23 3.56 5.96 -11.17
CA VAL A 23 2.24 5.96 -11.79
C VAL A 23 2.25 6.58 -13.19
N ALA A 24 3.42 6.79 -13.78
CA ALA A 24 3.57 7.53 -15.04
C ALA A 24 2.84 6.88 -16.23
N ARG A 25 2.64 5.55 -16.19
CA ARG A 25 1.95 4.79 -17.24
C ARG A 25 0.43 4.88 -17.17
N ILE A 26 -0.13 5.51 -16.13
CA ILE A 26 -1.56 5.82 -16.06
C ILE A 26 -1.81 7.01 -17.00
N PRO A 27 -2.69 6.90 -18.01
CA PRO A 27 -2.87 7.95 -19.04
C PRO A 27 -3.15 9.36 -18.49
N GLU A 28 -3.90 9.46 -17.40
CA GLU A 28 -4.16 10.72 -16.71
C GLU A 28 -2.87 11.34 -16.14
N MET A 29 -1.97 10.49 -15.64
CA MET A 29 -0.66 10.89 -15.11
C MET A 29 0.34 11.14 -16.23
N GLU A 30 0.25 10.45 -17.37
CA GLU A 30 1.06 10.72 -18.56
C GLU A 30 0.84 12.16 -19.05
N LEU A 31 -0.43 12.62 -19.08
CA LEU A 31 -0.75 14.02 -19.39
C LEU A 31 -0.14 14.99 -18.38
N VAL A 32 -0.17 14.66 -17.08
CA VAL A 32 0.47 15.49 -16.04
C VAL A 32 1.99 15.51 -16.22
N TRP A 33 2.61 14.39 -16.59
CA TRP A 33 4.03 14.30 -16.90
C TRP A 33 4.42 15.12 -18.11
N LYS A 34 3.61 15.09 -19.17
CA LYS A 34 3.80 15.93 -20.36
C LYS A 34 3.76 17.41 -19.99
N ASP A 35 2.80 17.83 -19.17
CA ASP A 35 2.72 19.22 -18.70
C ASP A 35 3.91 19.56 -17.78
N LEU A 36 4.30 18.66 -16.88
CA LEU A 36 5.42 18.88 -15.95
C LEU A 36 6.78 19.03 -16.67
N LEU A 37 6.99 18.30 -17.77
CA LEU A 37 8.24 18.31 -18.53
C LEU A 37 8.28 19.36 -19.64
N HIS A 38 7.17 19.57 -20.36
CA HIS A 38 7.16 20.41 -21.56
C HIS A 38 6.42 21.74 -21.36
N ASN A 39 5.41 21.80 -20.48
CA ASN A 39 4.58 22.99 -20.29
C ASN A 39 4.37 23.32 -18.79
N PRO A 40 5.44 23.49 -17.98
CA PRO A 40 5.32 23.60 -16.52
C PRO A 40 4.46 24.78 -16.06
N GLN A 41 4.39 25.84 -16.88
CA GLN A 41 3.59 27.03 -16.61
C GLN A 41 2.07 26.77 -16.61
N VAL A 42 1.61 25.70 -17.25
CA VAL A 42 0.20 25.27 -17.24
C VAL A 42 -0.21 24.76 -15.84
N LEU A 43 0.73 24.16 -15.10
CA LEU A 43 0.49 23.68 -13.74
C LEU A 43 0.53 24.84 -12.74
N SER A 44 1.44 25.79 -12.93
CA SER A 44 1.47 27.05 -12.20
C SER A 44 2.39 28.06 -12.89
N PRO A 45 2.03 29.36 -12.95
CA PRO A 45 2.89 30.41 -13.51
C PRO A 45 4.19 30.63 -12.70
N GLN A 46 4.31 30.05 -11.50
CA GLN A 46 5.49 30.14 -10.65
C GLN A 46 6.41 28.92 -10.76
N PHE A 47 5.98 27.88 -11.48
CA PHE A 47 6.73 26.63 -11.60
C PHE A 47 7.69 26.69 -12.78
N THR A 48 8.99 26.68 -12.50
CA THR A 48 10.03 26.82 -13.54
C THR A 48 10.37 25.50 -14.23
N GLY A 49 9.98 24.36 -13.65
CA GLY A 49 10.16 23.03 -14.23
C GLY A 49 10.61 21.98 -13.20
N VAL A 50 10.74 20.73 -13.66
CA VAL A 50 11.03 19.57 -12.79
C VAL A 50 12.27 19.71 -11.92
N LEU A 51 13.29 20.45 -12.37
CA LEU A 51 14.51 20.71 -11.59
C LEU A 51 14.21 21.43 -10.27
N GLN A 52 13.22 22.32 -10.24
CA GLN A 52 12.79 23.00 -9.01
C GLN A 52 12.26 22.00 -7.97
N LEU A 53 11.55 20.96 -8.41
CA LEU A 53 11.07 19.89 -7.53
C LEU A 53 12.21 18.98 -7.07
N LEU A 54 13.07 18.54 -7.99
CA LEU A 54 14.15 17.59 -7.71
C LEU A 54 15.19 18.16 -6.73
N THR A 55 15.42 19.47 -6.77
CA THR A 55 16.32 20.17 -5.83
C THR A 55 15.65 20.54 -4.50
N ALA A 56 14.32 20.48 -4.41
CA ALA A 56 13.59 20.75 -3.19
C ALA A 56 13.55 19.51 -2.28
N ARG A 57 14.09 19.62 -1.06
CA ARG A 57 14.05 18.51 -0.08
C ARG A 57 12.62 18.17 0.31
N THR A 58 12.35 16.88 0.46
CA THR A 58 11.07 16.42 0.99
C THR A 58 11.05 16.52 2.50
N SER A 59 9.97 17.10 3.04
CA SER A 59 9.75 17.17 4.49
C SER A 59 9.57 15.77 5.08
N ARG A 60 10.19 15.52 6.25
CA ARG A 60 10.04 14.26 7.01
C ARG A 60 8.58 13.88 7.26
N LYS A 61 7.68 14.87 7.35
CA LYS A 61 6.24 14.65 7.52
C LYS A 61 5.65 13.81 6.40
N PHE A 62 6.07 14.02 5.15
CA PHE A 62 5.55 13.28 4.00
C PHE A 62 6.13 11.87 3.93
N LEU A 63 7.37 11.68 4.38
CA LEU A 63 7.98 10.36 4.47
C LEU A 63 7.33 9.51 5.59
N ALA A 64 7.10 10.13 6.75
CA ALA A 64 6.47 9.48 7.90
C ALA A 64 5.00 9.11 7.65
N CYS A 65 4.23 9.97 6.96
CA CYS A 65 2.80 9.69 6.73
C CYS A 65 2.53 8.52 5.78
N ARG A 66 3.57 7.93 5.17
CA ARG A 66 3.46 6.71 4.36
C ARG A 66 3.55 5.43 5.19
N LEU A 67 3.95 5.51 6.45
CA LEU A 67 3.99 4.39 7.37
C LEU A 67 2.85 4.47 8.37
N THR A 68 2.34 3.31 8.78
CA THR A 68 1.40 3.24 9.91
C THR A 68 2.14 3.47 11.23
N PRO A 69 1.45 3.94 12.29
CA PRO A 69 2.08 4.12 13.60
C PRO A 69 2.75 2.85 14.15
N ASP A 70 2.19 1.67 13.86
CA ASP A 70 2.76 0.38 14.28
C ASP A 70 4.07 0.07 13.54
N MET A 71 4.12 0.29 12.22
CA MET A 71 5.36 0.14 11.43
C MET A 71 6.45 1.11 11.92
N GLU A 72 6.09 2.38 12.15
CA GLU A 72 6.99 3.40 12.67
C GLU A 72 7.53 3.00 14.05
N THR A 73 6.67 2.58 14.97
CA THR A 73 7.07 2.14 16.32
C THR A 73 8.05 0.96 16.26
N LYS A 74 7.77 -0.05 15.41
CA LYS A 74 8.62 -1.23 15.25
C LYS A 74 9.97 -0.89 14.63
N LEU A 75 10.01 -0.05 13.58
CA LEU A 75 11.26 0.41 12.98
C LEU A 75 12.10 1.25 13.95
N LEU A 76 11.47 2.19 14.67
CA LEU A 76 12.15 2.98 15.68
C LEU A 76 12.71 2.10 16.80
N PHE A 77 11.94 1.11 17.26
CA PHE A 77 12.43 0.14 18.23
C PHE A 77 13.65 -0.64 17.71
N MET A 78 13.58 -1.16 16.47
CA MET A 78 14.71 -1.85 15.83
C MET A 78 15.95 -0.96 15.75
N THR A 79 15.81 0.30 15.39
CA THR A 79 16.94 1.25 15.22
C THR A 79 17.43 1.93 16.50
N SER A 80 16.80 1.70 17.65
CA SER A 80 17.16 2.36 18.92
C SER A 80 17.37 1.41 20.10
N ARG A 81 16.85 0.18 20.04
CA ARG A 81 16.85 -0.77 21.17
C ARG A 81 17.40 -2.15 20.83
N VAL A 82 17.30 -2.58 19.56
CA VAL A 82 17.75 -3.91 19.16
C VAL A 82 19.25 -3.89 18.91
N ARG A 83 19.99 -4.81 19.52
CA ARG A 83 21.43 -4.98 19.28
C ARG A 83 21.70 -5.65 17.93
N PHE A 84 22.77 -5.22 17.28
CA PHE A 84 23.25 -5.84 16.05
C PHE A 84 23.68 -7.30 16.31
N GLY A 85 23.29 -8.20 15.42
CA GLY A 85 23.36 -9.64 15.59
C GLY A 85 22.06 -10.27 16.12
N GLN A 86 21.20 -9.50 16.81
CA GLN A 86 19.97 -10.00 17.45
C GLN A 86 18.69 -9.61 16.70
N GLN A 87 18.81 -9.10 15.47
CA GLN A 87 17.69 -8.58 14.69
C GLN A 87 16.78 -9.64 14.05
N LYS A 88 17.23 -10.90 13.90
CA LYS A 88 16.56 -11.92 13.08
C LYS A 88 15.07 -12.09 13.42
N ARG A 89 14.74 -12.28 14.70
CA ARG A 89 13.34 -12.47 15.13
C ARG A 89 12.47 -11.26 14.83
N TYR A 90 13.00 -10.04 15.01
CA TYR A 90 12.28 -8.81 14.73
C TYR A 90 12.04 -8.60 13.23
N GLN A 91 13.04 -8.94 12.41
CA GLN A 91 12.93 -8.96 10.95
C GLN A 91 11.89 -9.97 10.49
N ASP A 92 11.93 -11.21 11.01
CA ASP A 92 10.97 -12.26 10.66
C ASP A 92 9.53 -11.85 11.04
N TRP A 93 9.33 -11.24 12.21
CA TRP A 93 8.03 -10.71 12.62
C TRP A 93 7.53 -9.60 11.71
N PHE A 94 8.39 -8.61 11.43
CA PHE A 94 8.05 -7.51 10.54
C PHE A 94 7.76 -7.99 9.11
N GLN A 95 8.55 -8.95 8.63
CA GLN A 95 8.39 -9.53 7.29
C GLN A 95 7.08 -10.30 7.16
N ARG A 96 6.76 -11.16 8.12
CA ARG A 96 5.50 -11.92 8.12
C ARG A 96 4.29 -11.00 8.12
N GLN A 97 4.34 -9.93 8.92
CA GLN A 97 3.21 -9.02 9.09
C GLN A 97 3.02 -8.05 7.92
N TYR A 98 4.10 -7.54 7.31
CA TYR A 98 3.98 -6.43 6.36
C TYR A 98 4.61 -6.66 5.00
N LEU A 99 5.48 -7.66 4.81
CA LEU A 99 6.31 -7.79 3.60
C LEU A 99 6.19 -9.16 2.92
N SER A 100 5.23 -9.99 3.33
CA SER A 100 5.06 -11.39 2.92
C SER A 100 4.26 -11.57 1.64
N THR A 101 3.44 -10.59 1.25
CA THR A 101 2.58 -10.68 0.05
C THR A 101 3.20 -10.02 -1.18
N ALA A 102 2.69 -10.32 -2.38
CA ALA A 102 3.19 -9.73 -3.63
C ALA A 102 2.89 -8.22 -3.71
N GLU A 103 1.77 -7.77 -3.16
CA GLU A 103 1.31 -6.38 -3.15
C GLU A 103 2.17 -5.52 -2.20
N SER A 104 2.68 -6.14 -1.13
CA SER A 104 3.53 -5.50 -0.13
C SER A 104 4.92 -5.09 -0.64
N GLN A 105 5.29 -5.48 -1.87
CA GLN A 105 6.58 -5.14 -2.46
C GLN A 105 6.78 -3.61 -2.58
N SER A 106 5.71 -2.87 -2.85
CA SER A 106 5.73 -1.40 -2.96
C SER A 106 6.13 -0.70 -1.64
N LEU A 107 5.78 -1.28 -0.49
CA LEU A 107 6.02 -0.72 0.84
C LEU A 107 7.53 -0.57 1.15
N ARG A 108 8.39 -1.42 0.56
CA ARG A 108 9.85 -1.37 0.77
C ARG A 108 10.45 -0.01 0.39
N CYS A 109 9.92 0.64 -0.64
CA CYS A 109 10.37 1.96 -1.05
C CYS A 109 10.08 2.99 0.05
N ASP A 110 8.87 2.99 0.61
CA ASP A 110 8.47 3.93 1.65
C ASP A 110 9.24 3.67 2.96
N LEU A 111 9.50 2.41 3.32
CA LEU A 111 10.36 2.05 4.44
C LEU A 111 11.81 2.55 4.25
N ILE A 112 12.40 2.35 3.07
CA ILE A 112 13.75 2.84 2.76
C ILE A 112 13.82 4.37 2.84
N ARG A 113 12.85 5.07 2.25
CA ARG A 113 12.79 6.54 2.32
C ARG A 113 12.63 7.02 3.76
N TYR A 114 11.82 6.34 4.57
CA TYR A 114 11.67 6.65 5.99
C TYR A 114 12.99 6.46 6.76
N ILE A 115 13.68 5.34 6.58
CA ILE A 115 14.95 5.05 7.26
C ILE A 115 16.03 6.07 6.87
N CYS A 116 16.13 6.45 5.60
CA CYS A 116 17.11 7.45 5.16
C CYS A 116 16.75 8.87 5.62
N GLY A 117 15.51 9.31 5.40
CA GLY A 117 15.11 10.71 5.57
C GLY A 117 14.58 11.08 6.95
N VAL A 118 14.08 10.12 7.74
CA VAL A 118 13.43 10.36 9.04
C VAL A 118 14.26 9.83 10.20
N VAL A 119 14.77 8.60 10.11
CA VAL A 119 15.53 7.98 11.20
C VAL A 119 16.98 8.48 11.19
N HIS A 120 17.26 9.51 12.00
CA HIS A 120 18.61 10.07 12.22
C HIS A 120 19.04 9.78 13.67
N PRO A 121 19.76 8.67 13.93
CA PRO A 121 20.20 8.30 15.27
C PRO A 121 21.19 9.33 15.86
N SER A 122 21.26 9.43 17.19
CA SER A 122 22.27 10.23 17.87
C SER A 122 23.66 9.60 17.74
N ASN A 123 24.72 10.40 17.96
CA ASN A 123 26.10 9.89 17.93
C ASN A 123 26.32 8.75 18.92
N GLU A 124 25.68 8.80 20.08
CA GLU A 124 25.73 7.71 21.08
C GLU A 124 25.22 6.39 20.50
N VAL A 125 24.08 6.42 19.79
CA VAL A 125 23.52 5.24 19.13
C VAL A 125 24.42 4.80 17.97
N LEU A 126 24.95 5.72 17.17
CA LEU A 126 25.86 5.40 16.06
C LEU A 126 27.16 4.73 16.52
N SER A 127 27.66 5.07 17.71
CA SER A 127 28.86 4.46 18.32
C SER A 127 28.59 3.20 19.15
N SER A 128 27.32 2.79 19.26
CA SER A 128 26.89 1.66 20.09
C SER A 128 26.79 0.35 19.30
N ASP A 129 26.39 -0.73 19.97
CA ASP A 129 26.07 -2.02 19.36
C ASP A 129 24.62 -2.13 18.86
N ILE A 130 23.89 -1.02 18.75
CA ILE A 130 22.52 -0.98 18.23
C ILE A 130 22.50 -1.26 16.72
N LEU A 131 21.46 -1.97 16.26
CA LEU A 131 21.22 -2.35 14.88
C LEU A 131 21.28 -1.10 13.96
N PRO A 132 22.29 -1.01 13.08
CA PRO A 132 22.48 0.17 12.26
C PRO A 132 21.50 0.21 11.09
N ARG A 133 21.22 1.42 10.60
CA ARG A 133 20.27 1.67 9.51
C ARG A 133 20.62 0.91 8.23
N TRP A 134 21.91 0.85 7.88
CA TRP A 134 22.37 0.13 6.69
C TRP A 134 22.03 -1.36 6.75
N ALA A 135 22.06 -1.99 7.93
CA ALA A 135 21.74 -3.41 8.06
C ALA A 135 20.25 -3.68 7.79
N ILE A 136 19.37 -2.78 8.23
CA ILE A 136 17.94 -2.86 7.93
C ILE A 136 17.70 -2.67 6.44
N ILE A 137 18.35 -1.69 5.80
CA ILE A 137 18.22 -1.49 4.34
C ILE A 137 18.74 -2.69 3.57
N GLY A 138 19.89 -3.25 3.96
CA GLY A 138 20.43 -4.47 3.36
C GLY A 138 19.44 -5.62 3.42
N TRP A 139 18.82 -5.85 4.59
CA TRP A 139 17.74 -6.82 4.74
C TRP A 139 16.54 -6.51 3.83
N LEU A 140 16.02 -5.27 3.83
CA LEU A 140 14.89 -4.90 2.97
C LEU A 140 15.17 -5.16 1.49
N LEU A 141 16.39 -4.87 1.00
CA LEU A 141 16.80 -5.16 -0.37
C LEU A 141 16.79 -6.67 -0.67
N THR A 142 17.23 -7.52 0.27
CA THR A 142 17.21 -8.99 0.10
C THR A 142 15.81 -9.59 0.10
N THR A 143 14.82 -8.88 0.66
CA THR A 143 13.43 -9.36 0.68
C THR A 143 12.63 -9.03 -0.59
N CYS A 144 13.21 -8.30 -1.54
CA CYS A 144 12.54 -7.99 -2.81
C CYS A 144 12.35 -9.27 -3.63
N THR A 145 11.11 -9.58 -4.02
CA THR A 145 10.79 -10.79 -4.80
C THR A 145 10.66 -10.54 -6.30
N SER A 146 10.63 -9.27 -6.73
CA SER A 146 10.55 -8.89 -8.14
C SER A 146 11.64 -7.88 -8.53
N ASN A 147 12.08 -7.95 -9.79
CA ASN A 147 13.08 -7.02 -10.34
C ASN A 147 12.59 -5.57 -10.35
N VAL A 148 11.29 -5.34 -10.54
CA VAL A 148 10.67 -4.02 -10.47
C VAL A 148 10.78 -3.46 -9.05
N ALA A 149 10.40 -4.25 -8.04
CA ALA A 149 10.51 -3.85 -6.64
C ALA A 149 11.96 -3.57 -6.24
N ALA A 150 12.89 -4.44 -6.64
CA ALA A 150 14.32 -4.25 -6.40
C ALA A 150 14.86 -2.96 -7.05
N SER A 151 14.46 -2.67 -8.29
CA SER A 151 14.89 -1.46 -9.00
C SER A 151 14.32 -0.19 -8.35
N ASN A 152 13.05 -0.20 -7.96
CA ASN A 152 12.41 0.90 -7.24
C ASN A 152 13.03 1.12 -5.86
N ALA A 153 13.38 0.05 -5.14
CA ALA A 153 14.05 0.12 -3.85
C ALA A 153 15.46 0.73 -3.97
N LYS A 154 16.24 0.36 -4.99
CA LYS A 154 17.55 0.98 -5.28
C LYS A 154 17.39 2.47 -5.62
N LEU A 155 16.40 2.82 -6.45
CA LEU A 155 16.11 4.21 -6.76
C LEU A 155 15.71 5.01 -5.51
N ALA A 156 14.87 4.44 -4.65
CA ALA A 156 14.49 5.06 -3.37
C ALA A 156 15.69 5.28 -2.44
N LEU A 157 16.64 4.34 -2.42
CA LEU A 157 17.87 4.42 -1.64
C LEU A 157 18.81 5.53 -2.16
N PHE A 158 18.95 5.66 -3.48
CA PHE A 158 19.79 6.68 -4.12
C PHE A 158 19.06 8.01 -4.40
N TYR A 159 17.80 8.16 -4.00
CA TYR A 159 16.98 9.30 -4.43
C TYR A 159 17.54 10.65 -3.95
N ASP A 160 18.10 10.70 -2.75
CA ASP A 160 18.75 11.90 -2.20
C ASP A 160 20.16 12.14 -2.76
N TRP A 161 20.73 11.18 -3.48
CA TRP A 161 22.05 11.33 -4.13
C TRP A 161 21.94 12.11 -5.45
N LEU A 162 20.85 11.93 -6.18
CA LEU A 162 20.70 12.41 -7.56
C LEU A 162 20.93 13.93 -7.68
N PHE A 163 20.42 14.73 -6.73
CA PHE A 163 20.57 16.19 -6.74
C PHE A 163 21.13 16.70 -5.41
N PHE A 164 22.04 15.93 -4.81
CA PHE A 164 22.59 16.23 -3.50
C PHE A 164 23.33 17.57 -3.47
N ASN A 165 22.96 18.42 -2.51
CA ASN A 165 23.63 19.67 -2.23
C ASN A 165 24.15 19.67 -0.78
N PRO A 166 25.48 19.73 -0.55
CA PRO A 166 26.07 19.66 0.79
C PRO A 166 25.65 20.81 1.73
N GLU A 167 25.15 21.93 1.19
CA GLU A 167 24.65 23.06 1.98
C GLU A 167 23.21 22.84 2.50
N LYS A 168 22.44 21.96 1.85
CA LYS A 168 20.99 21.79 2.11
C LYS A 168 20.63 20.39 2.61
N ASP A 169 21.29 19.37 2.08
CA ASP A 169 21.03 17.97 2.32
C ASP A 169 21.93 17.41 3.43
N SER A 170 21.42 16.44 4.17
CA SER A 170 22.13 15.84 5.31
C SER A 170 22.91 14.61 4.89
N ILE A 171 24.11 14.43 5.46
CA ILE A 171 24.89 13.18 5.33
C ILE A 171 24.05 11.95 5.71
N MET A 172 23.15 12.10 6.68
CA MET A 172 22.30 11.01 7.18
C MET A 172 21.36 10.44 6.13
N ASN A 173 21.06 11.18 5.06
CA ASN A 173 20.19 10.72 3.98
C ASN A 173 20.92 9.85 2.95
N ILE A 174 22.24 10.02 2.81
CA ILE A 174 23.05 9.34 1.79
C ILE A 174 23.95 8.25 2.37
N GLU A 175 24.38 8.38 3.64
CA GLU A 175 25.24 7.39 4.30
C GLU A 175 24.72 5.95 4.28
N PRO A 176 23.40 5.66 4.37
CA PRO A 176 22.97 4.27 4.45
C PRO A 176 23.31 3.47 3.19
N ALA A 177 23.26 4.11 2.02
CA ALA A 177 23.57 3.45 0.75
C ALA A 177 25.05 3.04 0.66
N ILE A 178 25.96 3.94 1.02
CA ILE A 178 27.41 3.65 0.97
C ILE A 178 27.81 2.64 2.04
N LEU A 179 27.19 2.67 3.22
CA LEU A 179 27.45 1.72 4.28
C LEU A 179 26.89 0.32 3.96
N VAL A 180 25.75 0.20 3.28
CA VAL A 180 25.29 -1.10 2.74
C VAL A 180 26.35 -1.66 1.79
N MET A 181 26.82 -0.85 0.83
CA MET A 181 27.85 -1.28 -0.13
C MET A 181 29.15 -1.72 0.57
N HIS A 182 29.61 -0.97 1.56
CA HIS A 182 30.82 -1.29 2.31
C HIS A 182 30.68 -2.59 3.12
N HIS A 183 29.63 -2.69 3.95
CA HIS A 183 29.46 -3.82 4.86
C HIS A 183 28.98 -5.10 4.17
N SER A 184 28.34 -5.01 3.01
CA SER A 184 27.96 -6.19 2.21
C SER A 184 29.11 -6.77 1.39
N MET A 185 30.21 -6.03 1.15
CA MET A 185 31.31 -6.50 0.27
C MET A 185 31.92 -7.84 0.72
N LYS A 186 32.04 -8.07 2.04
CA LYS A 186 32.58 -9.32 2.57
C LYS A 186 31.58 -10.48 2.54
N PRO A 187 30.37 -10.37 3.15
CA PRO A 187 29.42 -11.48 3.23
C PRO A 187 28.58 -11.69 1.97
N HIS A 188 28.24 -10.62 1.24
CA HIS A 188 27.27 -10.65 0.14
C HIS A 188 27.71 -9.68 -0.99
N PRO A 189 28.82 -9.95 -1.70
CA PRO A 189 29.40 -9.03 -2.69
C PRO A 189 28.43 -8.66 -3.83
N ALA A 190 27.46 -9.52 -4.14
CA ALA A 190 26.42 -9.24 -5.14
C ALA A 190 25.56 -8.01 -4.80
N ILE A 191 25.29 -7.74 -3.51
CA ILE A 191 24.53 -6.55 -3.08
C ILE A 191 25.34 -5.29 -3.40
N THR A 192 26.64 -5.29 -3.10
CA THR A 192 27.52 -4.16 -3.41
C THR A 192 27.63 -3.94 -4.91
N ALA A 193 27.86 -5.02 -5.67
CA ALA A 193 27.97 -4.95 -7.13
C ALA A 193 26.71 -4.34 -7.77
N THR A 194 25.52 -4.79 -7.37
CA THR A 194 24.27 -4.30 -7.98
C THR A 194 23.94 -2.84 -7.60
N LEU A 195 24.37 -2.38 -6.43
CA LEU A 195 24.19 -0.97 -6.03
C LEU A 195 25.18 -0.05 -6.75
N LEU A 196 26.44 -0.46 -6.92
CA LEU A 196 27.43 0.29 -7.69
C LEU A 196 27.07 0.36 -9.18
N ASP A 197 26.62 -0.75 -9.77
CA ASP A 197 26.12 -0.79 -11.14
C ASP A 197 24.91 0.13 -11.32
N PHE A 198 23.93 0.06 -10.40
CA PHE A 198 22.77 0.95 -10.42
C PHE A 198 23.18 2.43 -10.32
N MET A 199 24.09 2.78 -9.42
CA MET A 199 24.59 4.15 -9.25
C MET A 199 25.24 4.68 -10.53
N CYS A 200 25.99 3.85 -11.26
CA CYS A 200 26.61 4.27 -12.52
C CYS A 200 25.57 4.43 -13.63
N ARG A 201 24.62 3.50 -13.74
CA ARG A 201 23.60 3.50 -14.80
C ARG A 201 22.53 4.56 -14.61
N ILE A 202 22.17 4.90 -13.37
CA ILE A 202 21.10 5.87 -13.11
C ILE A 202 21.49 7.29 -13.55
N ILE A 203 22.78 7.62 -13.60
CA ILE A 203 23.28 8.95 -13.96
C ILE A 203 22.81 9.39 -15.36
N PRO A 204 23.11 8.66 -16.45
CA PRO A 204 22.64 9.02 -17.79
C PRO A 204 21.15 8.71 -18.03
N HIS A 205 20.53 7.84 -17.22
CA HIS A 205 19.19 7.31 -17.49
C HIS A 205 18.06 7.91 -16.63
N PHE A 206 18.36 8.58 -15.52
CA PHE A 206 17.31 9.14 -14.65
C PHE A 206 16.44 10.15 -15.39
N PHE A 207 17.10 11.16 -15.98
CA PHE A 207 16.47 12.11 -16.89
C PHE A 207 17.57 12.71 -17.77
N PRO A 208 17.74 12.24 -19.02
CA PRO A 208 18.88 12.61 -19.87
C PRO A 208 19.15 14.12 -20.01
N PRO A 209 18.12 15.00 -20.09
CA PRO A 209 18.35 16.44 -20.14
C PRO A 209 19.02 17.04 -18.90
N LEU A 210 18.99 16.33 -17.76
CA LEU A 210 19.63 16.73 -16.51
C LEU A 210 20.80 15.81 -16.10
N GLU A 211 21.38 15.05 -17.03
CA GLU A 211 22.49 14.11 -16.74
C GLU A 211 23.65 14.79 -16.00
N SER A 212 24.04 16.00 -16.41
CA SER A 212 25.17 16.71 -15.79
C SER A 212 24.88 17.08 -14.34
N GLN A 213 23.66 17.51 -14.02
CA GLN A 213 23.23 17.78 -12.65
C GLN A 213 23.16 16.49 -11.81
N VAL A 214 22.68 15.39 -12.40
CA VAL A 214 22.63 14.09 -11.70
C VAL A 214 24.04 13.59 -11.38
N ARG A 215 24.95 13.66 -12.36
CA ARG A 215 26.37 13.32 -12.16
C ARG A 215 26.99 14.16 -11.05
N GLN A 216 26.73 15.47 -11.05
CA GLN A 216 27.22 16.37 -10.02
C GLN A 216 26.65 16.05 -8.63
N GLY A 217 25.37 15.70 -8.52
CA GLY A 217 24.75 15.29 -7.25
C GLY A 217 25.41 14.02 -6.68
N VAL A 218 25.63 13.01 -7.52
CA VAL A 218 26.32 11.77 -7.09
C VAL A 218 27.77 12.05 -6.71
N PHE A 219 28.49 12.87 -7.49
CA PHE A 219 29.85 13.31 -7.17
C PHE A 219 29.90 14.04 -5.83
N ASN A 220 29.03 15.02 -5.60
CA ASN A 220 28.93 15.76 -4.35
C ASN A 220 28.64 14.82 -3.17
N SER A 221 27.78 13.82 -3.37
CA SER A 221 27.47 12.82 -2.35
C SER A 221 28.72 12.03 -1.94
N LEU A 222 29.48 11.52 -2.90
CA LEU A 222 30.72 10.75 -2.66
C LEU A 222 31.80 11.59 -1.98
N THR A 223 32.01 12.84 -2.44
CA THR A 223 32.94 13.78 -1.81
C THR A 223 32.52 14.06 -0.37
N PHE A 224 31.25 14.37 -0.13
CA PHE A 224 30.76 14.69 1.21
C PHE A 224 30.83 13.50 2.18
N ILE A 225 30.65 12.27 1.67
CA ILE A 225 30.87 11.02 2.43
C ILE A 225 32.33 10.91 2.91
N MET A 226 33.30 11.25 2.05
CA MET A 226 34.72 11.27 2.41
C MET A 226 35.05 12.39 3.40
N GLU A 227 34.55 13.60 3.15
CA GLU A 227 34.74 14.77 4.04
C GLU A 227 34.21 14.52 5.45
N LYS A 228 33.03 13.90 5.56
CA LYS A 228 32.42 13.52 6.84
C LYS A 228 32.98 12.23 7.43
N ARG A 229 33.93 11.59 6.75
CA ARG A 229 34.59 10.35 7.16
C ARG A 229 33.62 9.20 7.45
N VAL A 230 32.49 9.16 6.74
CA VAL A 230 31.61 7.97 6.74
C VAL A 230 32.36 6.79 6.13
N LEU A 231 33.09 7.05 5.04
CA LEU A 231 34.20 6.22 4.58
C LEU A 231 35.40 7.12 4.32
N ALA A 232 36.56 6.80 4.91
CA ALA A 232 37.77 7.60 4.72
C ALA A 232 38.28 7.59 3.28
N HIS A 233 38.17 6.45 2.60
CA HIS A 233 38.62 6.25 1.22
C HIS A 233 37.62 5.38 0.46
N LEU A 234 37.31 5.77 -0.78
CA LEU A 234 36.41 5.02 -1.66
C LEU A 234 37.13 3.99 -2.55
N ALA A 235 38.43 4.17 -2.81
CA ALA A 235 39.20 3.26 -3.67
C ALA A 235 39.12 1.78 -3.24
N PRO A 236 39.20 1.40 -1.94
CA PRO A 236 39.07 -0.01 -1.52
C PRO A 236 37.69 -0.62 -1.81
N LEU A 237 36.66 0.22 -1.97
CA LEU A 237 35.31 -0.18 -2.34
C LEU A 237 35.17 -0.27 -3.87
N PHE A 238 35.65 0.73 -4.60
CA PHE A 238 35.46 0.86 -6.06
C PHE A 238 36.37 -0.06 -6.87
N ASP A 239 37.60 -0.33 -6.41
CA ASP A 239 38.56 -1.21 -7.08
C ASP A 239 38.71 -2.57 -6.36
N ASN A 240 37.69 -2.97 -5.60
CA ASN A 240 37.74 -4.20 -4.83
C ASN A 240 37.83 -5.44 -5.76
N PRO A 241 38.79 -6.38 -5.54
CA PRO A 241 38.95 -7.55 -6.39
C PRO A 241 37.72 -8.47 -6.48
N LYS A 242 36.81 -8.42 -5.49
CA LYS A 242 35.54 -9.18 -5.52
C LYS A 242 34.51 -8.64 -6.50
N LEU A 243 34.71 -7.43 -7.02
CA LEU A 243 33.87 -6.85 -8.07
C LEU A 243 34.34 -7.28 -9.45
N ASP A 244 33.37 -7.52 -10.32
CA ASP A 244 33.67 -7.85 -11.71
C ASP A 244 34.49 -6.74 -12.40
N ARG A 245 35.33 -7.14 -13.35
CA ARG A 245 36.26 -6.25 -14.04
C ARG A 245 35.52 -5.17 -14.85
N GLU A 246 34.38 -5.50 -15.47
CA GLU A 246 33.61 -4.53 -16.25
C GLU A 246 33.03 -3.43 -15.35
N LEU A 247 32.50 -3.81 -14.19
CA LEU A 247 31.97 -2.87 -13.21
C LEU A 247 33.07 -1.94 -12.66
N ARG A 248 34.25 -2.47 -12.34
CA ARG A 248 35.40 -1.66 -11.92
C ARG A 248 35.86 -0.70 -13.01
N SER A 249 35.84 -1.12 -14.27
CA SER A 249 36.14 -0.25 -15.41
C SER A 249 35.13 0.89 -15.54
N MET A 250 33.84 0.58 -15.41
CA MET A 250 32.76 1.57 -15.46
C MET A 250 32.89 2.61 -14.33
N LEU A 251 33.21 2.17 -13.11
CA LEU A 251 33.45 3.06 -11.97
C LEU A 251 34.65 3.99 -12.22
N ARG A 252 35.76 3.45 -12.76
CA ARG A 252 36.96 4.23 -13.08
C ARG A 252 36.74 5.25 -14.19
N GLU A 253 35.91 4.93 -15.17
CA GLU A 253 35.52 5.87 -16.24
C GLU A 253 34.63 7.01 -15.72
N ARG A 254 33.67 6.67 -14.84
CA ARG A 254 32.71 7.65 -14.31
C ARG A 254 33.27 8.50 -13.17
N PHE A 255 34.15 7.93 -12.35
CA PHE A 255 34.66 8.54 -11.13
C PHE A 255 36.17 8.27 -10.94
N PRO A 256 37.03 8.73 -11.86
CA PRO A 256 38.48 8.50 -11.77
C PRO A 256 39.10 9.05 -10.47
N GLU A 257 38.52 10.13 -9.92
CA GLU A 257 39.01 10.81 -8.71
C GLU A 257 38.89 9.94 -7.45
N PHE A 258 37.92 9.02 -7.42
CA PHE A 258 37.65 8.16 -6.27
C PHE A 258 38.29 6.76 -6.37
N CYS A 259 38.83 6.40 -7.54
CA CYS A 259 39.48 5.12 -7.79
C CYS A 259 41.00 5.13 -7.52
N SER A 260 41.59 6.31 -7.27
CA SER A 260 43.02 6.44 -7.02
C SER A 260 43.28 6.56 -5.52
N SER A 261 44.18 5.74 -4.97
CA SER A 261 44.74 6.00 -3.64
C SER A 261 45.45 7.36 -3.69
N PRO A 262 45.29 8.26 -2.70
CA PRO A 262 46.22 9.36 -2.56
C PRO A 262 47.61 8.75 -2.41
N SER A 263 48.52 9.11 -3.31
CA SER A 263 49.96 8.93 -3.08
C SER A 263 50.32 9.64 -1.78
N PRO A 264 51.17 9.05 -0.91
CA PRO A 264 51.56 9.72 0.33
C PRO A 264 52.15 11.10 -0.04
N PRO A 265 51.83 12.16 0.71
CA PRO A 265 52.41 13.47 0.44
C PRO A 265 53.92 13.33 0.55
N THR A 266 54.62 13.82 -0.47
CA THR A 266 56.07 13.96 -0.49
C THR A 266 56.47 14.83 0.69
N GLU A 267 56.87 14.19 1.79
CA GLU A 267 57.53 14.89 2.89
C GLU A 267 58.81 15.51 2.34
N VAL A 268 58.84 16.84 2.35
CA VAL A 268 60.06 17.60 2.18
C VAL A 268 60.98 17.20 3.31
N LYS A 269 62.09 16.55 2.96
CA LYS A 269 63.19 16.22 3.87
C LYS A 269 63.56 17.44 4.72
N MET A 270 63.54 17.26 6.03
CA MET A 270 64.44 17.98 6.93
C MET A 270 65.18 16.92 7.76
N GLU A 271 66.50 17.09 7.84
CA GLU A 271 67.50 16.08 8.16
C GLU A 271 67.52 15.63 9.64
N GLU A 272 67.84 14.34 9.79
CA GLU A 272 68.63 13.65 10.82
C GLU A 272 68.33 13.82 12.32
N ALA A 273 67.99 12.68 12.95
CA ALA A 273 68.79 12.13 14.04
C ALA A 273 68.77 10.59 14.02
N VAL A 274 69.96 10.01 14.06
CA VAL A 274 70.29 8.59 13.95
C VAL A 274 70.00 7.84 15.27
N SER A 275 69.41 6.63 15.21
CA SER A 275 69.79 5.50 16.08
C SER A 275 69.33 4.14 15.50
N LEU A 276 70.31 3.42 14.94
CA LEU A 276 70.61 1.99 15.07
C LEU A 276 69.54 0.91 14.82
N GLU A 277 69.92 0.07 13.84
CA GLU A 277 69.48 -1.25 13.43
C GLU A 277 69.15 -2.25 14.57
N MET A 278 68.17 -3.13 14.32
CA MET A 278 68.47 -4.57 14.24
C MET A 278 67.38 -5.32 13.47
N ASP A 279 67.81 -5.91 12.37
CA ASP A 279 67.11 -6.85 11.53
C ASP A 279 67.09 -8.23 12.22
N ASN A 280 65.97 -8.94 12.19
CA ASN A 280 65.96 -10.38 12.39
C ASN A 280 64.73 -11.01 11.74
N HIS A 281 64.92 -11.51 10.52
CA HIS A 281 64.10 -12.54 9.90
C HIS A 281 64.13 -13.82 10.74
N MET A 282 62.98 -14.42 11.04
CA MET A 282 62.79 -15.89 11.01
C MET A 282 61.29 -16.24 10.95
N LEU A 283 60.99 -17.18 10.06
CA LEU A 283 59.70 -17.82 9.82
C LEU A 283 59.42 -18.97 10.83
N ASP A 284 58.17 -19.40 10.82
CA ASP A 284 57.57 -20.64 11.35
C ASP A 284 57.39 -20.76 12.87
N LYS A 285 56.13 -20.83 13.33
CA LYS A 285 55.34 -22.09 13.36
C LYS A 285 53.97 -21.89 14.01
N GLU A 286 52.96 -22.50 13.40
CA GLU A 286 51.63 -22.75 13.96
C GLU A 286 51.69 -23.79 15.10
N GLU A 287 50.78 -23.66 16.07
CA GLU A 287 50.00 -24.73 16.73
C GLU A 287 49.05 -24.04 17.73
N GLY A 288 47.73 -24.02 17.52
CA GLY A 288 46.76 -25.08 17.81
C GLY A 288 45.64 -24.42 18.66
N CYS A 289 44.37 -24.80 18.68
CA CYS A 289 43.70 -26.05 18.36
C CYS A 289 42.18 -25.78 18.51
N TYR A 290 41.38 -26.15 17.48
CA TYR A 290 40.06 -26.83 17.48
C TYR A 290 38.98 -26.45 18.54
N ASP A 291 37.66 -26.45 18.29
CA ASP A 291 36.87 -27.10 17.22
C ASP A 291 35.42 -26.57 17.14
N ASN A 292 34.86 -26.62 15.91
CA ASN A 292 33.52 -27.06 15.44
C ASN A 292 32.22 -26.73 16.22
N THR A 293 31.08 -26.48 15.56
CA THR A 293 30.50 -27.27 14.46
C THR A 293 29.68 -26.46 13.45
N GLU A 294 29.90 -26.77 12.17
CA GLU A 294 29.03 -26.56 11.02
C GLU A 294 27.76 -27.42 11.04
N ALA A 295 26.80 -27.07 10.18
CA ALA A 295 26.06 -28.04 9.39
C ALA A 295 25.88 -27.49 7.97
N ALA A 296 26.50 -28.15 6.99
CA ALA A 296 26.35 -27.97 5.55
C ALA A 296 25.49 -29.10 4.95
N PHE A 297 24.88 -28.86 3.80
CA PHE A 297 24.46 -29.84 2.78
C PHE A 297 24.31 -29.09 1.46
N SER A 298 24.49 -29.66 0.26
CA SER A 298 25.38 -30.67 -0.34
C SER A 298 25.16 -30.46 -1.85
N ASP A 299 26.22 -30.62 -2.61
CA ASP A 299 26.32 -30.46 -4.05
C ASP A 299 25.64 -31.62 -4.81
N ASP A 300 25.29 -31.38 -6.08
CA ASP A 300 25.38 -32.35 -7.19
C ASP A 300 25.16 -31.62 -8.53
N GLU A 301 26.21 -31.60 -9.34
CA GLU A 301 26.28 -31.02 -10.68
C GLU A 301 25.69 -31.94 -11.76
N GLU A 302 25.24 -31.37 -12.88
CA GLU A 302 25.54 -31.91 -14.23
C GLU A 302 25.51 -30.78 -15.28
N GLU A 303 26.69 -30.46 -15.84
CA GLU A 303 26.81 -29.69 -17.08
C GLU A 303 26.37 -30.55 -18.28
N VAL A 304 25.29 -30.13 -18.96
CA VAL A 304 25.02 -30.57 -20.34
C VAL A 304 24.83 -29.35 -21.24
N ASN A 305 25.82 -29.16 -22.10
CA ASN A 305 25.89 -28.21 -23.20
C ASN A 305 24.69 -28.39 -24.16
N ASN A 306 23.78 -27.40 -24.22
CA ASN A 306 22.91 -27.22 -25.39
C ASN A 306 22.47 -25.77 -25.59
N LYS A 307 22.68 -25.26 -26.80
CA LYS A 307 22.28 -23.93 -27.27
C LYS A 307 20.75 -23.81 -27.33
N GLY A 308 20.16 -22.78 -26.70
CA GLY A 308 18.79 -22.35 -27.03
C GLY A 308 18.03 -21.65 -25.91
N LYS A 309 17.65 -20.39 -26.15
CA LYS A 309 16.55 -19.59 -25.53
C LYS A 309 16.24 -19.85 -24.04
N LYS A 310 16.68 -18.93 -23.16
CA LYS A 310 16.26 -18.87 -21.74
C LYS A 310 14.72 -18.70 -21.63
N ARG A 311 14.04 -19.78 -21.23
CA ARG A 311 12.65 -19.78 -20.74
C ARG A 311 12.65 -19.30 -19.27
N GLU A 312 11.71 -18.40 -18.93
CA GLU A 312 11.45 -18.00 -17.54
C GLU A 312 10.89 -19.18 -16.74
N PHE A 313 11.52 -19.52 -15.62
CA PHE A 313 10.93 -20.43 -14.64
C PHE A 313 10.06 -19.62 -13.68
N ARG A 314 8.78 -19.45 -14.01
CA ARG A 314 7.72 -19.13 -13.03
C ARG A 314 7.40 -20.40 -12.25
N PHE A 315 7.51 -20.34 -10.93
CA PHE A 315 6.87 -21.31 -10.05
C PHE A 315 5.36 -21.05 -10.13
N HIS A 316 4.64 -21.88 -10.88
CA HIS A 316 3.19 -21.97 -10.76
C HIS A 316 2.94 -22.92 -9.58
N PRO A 317 2.01 -22.62 -8.66
CA PRO A 317 1.52 -23.63 -7.73
C PRO A 317 1.13 -24.85 -8.56
N ILE A 318 1.48 -26.05 -8.11
CA ILE A 318 0.94 -27.28 -8.69
C ILE A 318 -0.58 -27.15 -8.52
N LYS A 319 -1.30 -26.81 -9.59
CA LYS A 319 -2.74 -27.07 -9.64
C LYS A 319 -2.84 -28.57 -9.43
N GLU A 320 -3.36 -29.01 -8.29
CA GLU A 320 -3.89 -30.36 -8.18
C GLU A 320 -4.72 -30.58 -9.44
N ALA A 321 -4.27 -31.48 -10.31
CA ALA A 321 -5.08 -31.92 -11.42
C ALA A 321 -6.24 -32.68 -10.78
N VAL A 322 -7.31 -31.96 -10.44
CA VAL A 322 -8.60 -32.55 -10.13
C VAL A 322 -8.92 -33.38 -11.36
N VAL A 323 -8.91 -34.70 -11.20
CA VAL A 323 -9.42 -35.61 -12.22
C VAL A 323 -10.88 -35.22 -12.40
N GLU A 324 -11.21 -34.59 -13.52
CA GLU A 324 -12.57 -34.19 -13.84
C GLU A 324 -13.41 -35.46 -14.03
N GLU A 325 -14.20 -35.80 -13.02
CA GLU A 325 -15.28 -36.75 -13.19
C GLU A 325 -16.34 -36.10 -14.09
N PRO A 326 -16.77 -36.78 -15.17
CA PRO A 326 -17.79 -36.26 -16.07
C PRO A 326 -19.05 -35.90 -15.28
N ALA A 327 -19.66 -34.76 -15.60
CA ALA A 327 -20.91 -34.31 -15.01
C ALA A 327 -21.97 -35.42 -15.09
N ASP A 328 -22.43 -35.93 -13.95
CA ASP A 328 -23.45 -36.99 -13.90
C ASP A 328 -24.84 -36.38 -13.75
N ILE A 329 -25.52 -36.23 -14.89
CA ILE A 329 -26.89 -35.73 -14.96
C ILE A 329 -27.96 -36.83 -14.93
N THR A 330 -27.54 -38.10 -14.94
CA THR A 330 -28.43 -39.28 -15.00
C THR A 330 -29.59 -39.23 -14.00
N PRO A 331 -29.42 -38.76 -12.75
CA PRO A 331 -30.51 -38.73 -11.76
C PRO A 331 -31.74 -37.89 -12.15
N TRP A 332 -31.56 -36.90 -13.04
CA TRP A 332 -32.61 -35.94 -13.40
C TRP A 332 -33.14 -36.13 -14.83
N LEU A 333 -32.43 -36.91 -15.66
CA LEU A 333 -32.80 -37.12 -17.07
C LEU A 333 -34.13 -37.83 -17.29
N ASP A 334 -34.62 -38.59 -16.31
CA ASP A 334 -35.90 -39.31 -16.42
C ASP A 334 -37.12 -38.44 -16.06
N GLN A 335 -36.88 -37.24 -15.50
CA GLN A 335 -37.90 -36.25 -15.19
C GLN A 335 -38.09 -35.22 -16.31
N LEU A 336 -37.27 -35.30 -17.36
CA LEU A 336 -37.38 -34.47 -18.56
C LEU A 336 -38.13 -35.24 -19.64
N ASP A 337 -38.93 -34.53 -20.43
CA ASP A 337 -39.50 -35.11 -21.65
C ASP A 337 -38.43 -35.46 -22.70
N ASP A 338 -38.79 -36.31 -23.67
CA ASP A 338 -37.83 -36.83 -24.65
C ASP A 338 -37.12 -35.72 -25.43
N THR A 339 -37.84 -34.64 -25.74
CA THR A 339 -37.33 -33.46 -26.45
C THR A 339 -36.28 -32.70 -25.65
N MET A 340 -36.59 -32.34 -24.40
CA MET A 340 -35.66 -31.64 -23.52
C MET A 340 -34.47 -32.53 -23.14
N LYS A 341 -34.72 -33.81 -22.89
CA LYS A 341 -33.68 -34.82 -22.59
C LYS A 341 -32.66 -34.92 -23.72
N GLU A 342 -33.09 -34.96 -24.98
CA GLU A 342 -32.21 -35.00 -26.14
C GLU A 342 -31.31 -33.75 -26.18
N LYS A 343 -31.86 -32.56 -25.96
CA LYS A 343 -31.10 -31.30 -25.96
C LYS A 343 -30.11 -31.20 -24.81
N VAL A 344 -30.49 -31.59 -23.60
CA VAL A 344 -29.57 -31.61 -22.45
C VAL A 344 -28.42 -32.61 -22.67
N GLN A 345 -28.69 -33.78 -23.26
CA GLN A 345 -27.64 -34.74 -23.62
C GLN A 345 -26.75 -34.24 -24.77
N GLN A 346 -27.32 -33.52 -25.73
CA GLN A 346 -26.56 -32.87 -26.80
C GLN A 346 -25.61 -31.80 -26.21
N LEU A 347 -26.10 -31.01 -25.25
CA LEU A 347 -25.31 -30.01 -24.53
C LEU A 347 -24.12 -30.65 -23.80
N GLN A 348 -24.33 -31.81 -23.15
CA GLN A 348 -23.26 -32.56 -22.46
C GLN A 348 -22.19 -33.13 -23.40
N LYS A 349 -22.59 -33.63 -24.58
CA LYS A 349 -21.68 -34.27 -25.55
C LYS A 349 -20.83 -33.27 -26.32
N THR A 350 -21.29 -32.04 -26.41
CA THR A 350 -20.67 -30.99 -27.22
C THR A 350 -19.57 -30.30 -26.42
N SER A 351 -18.36 -30.19 -26.98
CA SER A 351 -17.22 -29.52 -26.34
C SER A 351 -16.98 -28.09 -26.81
N ASP A 352 -17.60 -27.70 -27.93
CA ASP A 352 -17.44 -26.38 -28.55
C ASP A 352 -18.47 -25.38 -28.00
N THR A 353 -18.01 -24.18 -27.60
CA THR A 353 -18.84 -23.16 -26.94
C THR A 353 -19.93 -22.60 -27.86
N GLU A 354 -19.64 -22.41 -29.15
CA GLU A 354 -20.60 -21.87 -30.12
C GLU A 354 -21.76 -22.84 -30.30
N THR A 355 -21.44 -24.12 -30.52
CA THR A 355 -22.43 -25.19 -30.62
C THR A 355 -23.21 -25.38 -29.31
N GLN A 356 -22.55 -25.25 -28.15
CA GLN A 356 -23.23 -25.27 -26.85
C GLN A 356 -24.22 -24.09 -26.69
N CYS A 357 -23.89 -22.91 -27.22
CA CYS A 357 -24.78 -21.76 -27.21
C CYS A 357 -26.01 -21.98 -28.11
N GLU A 358 -25.85 -22.60 -29.28
CA GLU A 358 -26.98 -22.96 -30.16
C GLU A 358 -27.96 -23.91 -29.44
N VAL A 359 -27.44 -25.00 -28.87
CA VAL A 359 -28.25 -25.98 -28.13
C VAL A 359 -28.91 -25.33 -26.91
N MET A 360 -28.19 -24.46 -26.19
CA MET A 360 -28.73 -23.77 -25.04
C MET A 360 -29.82 -22.75 -25.43
N GLN A 361 -29.74 -22.12 -26.60
CA GLN A 361 -30.82 -21.28 -27.11
C GLN A 361 -32.07 -22.12 -27.42
N GLU A 362 -31.91 -23.30 -28.04
CA GLU A 362 -33.04 -24.22 -28.25
C GLU A 362 -33.68 -24.67 -26.93
N ILE A 363 -32.88 -24.92 -25.89
CA ILE A 363 -33.39 -25.21 -24.54
C ILE A 363 -34.19 -24.02 -24.00
N VAL A 364 -33.69 -22.79 -24.15
CA VAL A 364 -34.43 -21.58 -23.74
C VAL A 364 -35.74 -21.43 -24.50
N ASP A 365 -35.75 -21.72 -25.81
CA ASP A 365 -36.96 -21.65 -26.63
C ASP A 365 -38.00 -22.70 -26.19
N LEU A 366 -37.57 -23.91 -25.81
CA LEU A 366 -38.44 -24.95 -25.24
C LEU A 366 -39.04 -24.54 -23.88
N ILE A 367 -38.25 -23.87 -23.02
CA ILE A 367 -38.76 -23.35 -21.73
C ILE A 367 -39.86 -22.30 -21.95
N LEU A 368 -39.78 -21.56 -23.06
CA LEU A 368 -40.71 -20.49 -23.40
C LEU A 368 -42.02 -20.96 -24.06
N GLU A 369 -42.19 -22.27 -24.27
CA GLU A 369 -43.46 -22.83 -24.76
C GLU A 369 -44.59 -22.68 -23.72
N GLU A 370 -45.83 -22.51 -24.17
CA GLU A 370 -46.96 -22.04 -23.33
C GLU A 370 -47.39 -22.98 -22.17
N ASP A 371 -46.78 -24.15 -21.97
CA ASP A 371 -47.14 -25.12 -20.94
C ASP A 371 -45.91 -25.80 -20.29
N PHE A 372 -44.81 -25.08 -20.07
CA PHE A 372 -43.60 -25.66 -19.47
C PHE A 372 -43.82 -26.09 -18.00
N ASP A 373 -43.69 -27.39 -17.75
CA ASP A 373 -44.03 -28.00 -16.46
C ASP A 373 -43.00 -27.69 -15.34
N SER A 374 -43.50 -27.50 -14.12
CA SER A 374 -42.68 -27.14 -12.96
C SER A 374 -41.74 -28.26 -12.47
N GLU A 375 -42.12 -29.54 -12.64
CA GLU A 375 -41.28 -30.68 -12.28
C GLU A 375 -40.13 -30.81 -13.29
N GLN A 376 -40.43 -30.64 -14.59
CA GLN A 376 -39.43 -30.54 -15.64
C GLN A 376 -38.45 -29.37 -15.41
N MET A 377 -38.96 -28.21 -14.98
CA MET A 377 -38.15 -27.03 -14.67
C MET A 377 -37.11 -27.29 -13.56
N SER A 378 -37.51 -27.92 -12.45
CA SER A 378 -36.58 -28.21 -11.34
C SER A 378 -35.55 -29.28 -11.73
N ALA A 379 -35.94 -30.27 -12.54
CA ALA A 379 -35.04 -31.27 -13.08
C ALA A 379 -34.01 -30.65 -14.04
N LEU A 380 -34.47 -29.79 -14.95
CA LEU A 380 -33.63 -29.06 -15.89
C LEU A 380 -32.64 -28.14 -15.16
N ALA A 381 -33.11 -27.40 -14.15
CA ALA A 381 -32.24 -26.57 -13.31
C ALA A 381 -31.12 -27.38 -12.64
N SER A 382 -31.43 -28.61 -12.20
CA SER A 382 -30.45 -29.53 -11.60
C SER A 382 -29.44 -30.03 -12.63
N CYS A 383 -29.91 -30.41 -13.83
CA CYS A 383 -29.04 -30.78 -14.96
C CYS A 383 -28.08 -29.64 -15.33
N LEU A 384 -28.59 -28.43 -15.54
CA LEU A 384 -27.77 -27.28 -15.94
C LEU A 384 -26.78 -26.86 -14.84
N ALA A 385 -27.16 -27.00 -13.57
CA ALA A 385 -26.26 -26.74 -12.45
C ALA A 385 -25.06 -27.70 -12.44
N GLU A 386 -25.27 -28.98 -12.75
CA GLU A 386 -24.21 -29.98 -12.82
C GLU A 386 -23.36 -29.83 -14.10
N LEU A 387 -23.99 -29.57 -15.25
CA LEU A 387 -23.27 -29.35 -16.53
C LEU A 387 -22.38 -28.12 -16.50
N PHE A 388 -22.82 -27.03 -15.88
CA PHE A 388 -22.05 -25.79 -15.78
C PHE A 388 -21.29 -25.64 -14.46
N LYS A 389 -21.10 -26.72 -13.68
CA LYS A 389 -20.40 -26.65 -12.37
C LYS A 389 -19.05 -25.97 -12.45
N ASP A 390 -18.29 -26.21 -13.52
CA ASP A 390 -16.95 -25.66 -13.70
C ASP A 390 -16.98 -24.18 -14.09
N HIS A 391 -18.00 -23.73 -14.83
CA HIS A 391 -18.25 -22.30 -15.06
C HIS A 391 -18.40 -21.55 -13.74
N PHE A 392 -19.06 -22.15 -12.74
CA PHE A 392 -19.26 -21.54 -11.43
C PHE A 392 -18.09 -21.74 -10.45
N ARG A 393 -17.09 -22.56 -10.78
CA ARG A 393 -15.88 -22.77 -9.95
C ARG A 393 -14.79 -21.72 -10.21
N GLY A 394 -14.70 -21.20 -11.43
CA GLY A 394 -13.67 -20.24 -11.83
C GLY A 394 -13.96 -18.78 -11.48
N ASP A 395 -12.98 -17.92 -11.76
CA ASP A 395 -13.16 -16.47 -11.68
C ASP A 395 -14.09 -15.98 -12.81
N VAL A 396 -15.05 -15.13 -12.45
CA VAL A 396 -16.03 -14.58 -13.41
C VAL A 396 -15.39 -13.50 -14.29
N LEU A 397 -14.44 -12.74 -13.73
CA LEU A 397 -13.75 -11.67 -14.43
C LEU A 397 -12.59 -12.23 -15.27
N PRO A 398 -12.44 -11.79 -16.53
CA PRO A 398 -11.26 -12.08 -17.32
C PRO A 398 -9.97 -11.55 -16.67
N GLU A 399 -8.83 -12.23 -16.88
CA GLU A 399 -7.52 -11.79 -16.36
C GLU A 399 -7.14 -10.38 -16.86
N GLU A 400 -7.47 -10.07 -18.12
CA GLU A 400 -7.38 -8.73 -18.69
C GLU A 400 -8.78 -8.25 -19.07
N ILE A 401 -9.22 -7.14 -18.49
CA ILE A 401 -10.56 -6.61 -18.73
C ILE A 401 -10.51 -5.66 -19.94
N THR A 402 -10.98 -6.15 -21.08
CA THR A 402 -11.09 -5.43 -22.37
C THR A 402 -12.54 -5.53 -22.87
N GLU A 403 -12.93 -4.73 -23.87
CA GLU A 403 -14.28 -4.83 -24.44
C GLU A 403 -14.52 -6.22 -25.05
N GLU A 404 -13.55 -6.74 -25.80
CA GLU A 404 -13.58 -8.08 -26.40
C GLU A 404 -13.62 -9.19 -25.35
N SER A 405 -12.79 -9.13 -24.31
CA SER A 405 -12.77 -10.17 -23.27
C SER A 405 -14.02 -10.13 -22.37
N LEU A 406 -14.63 -8.96 -22.18
CA LEU A 406 -15.92 -8.85 -21.52
C LEU A 406 -17.04 -9.43 -22.38
N GLU A 407 -17.05 -9.14 -23.68
CA GLU A 407 -18.00 -9.71 -24.63
C GLU A 407 -17.92 -11.24 -24.67
N GLU A 408 -16.71 -11.80 -24.70
CA GLU A 408 -16.47 -13.23 -24.61
C GLU A 408 -17.02 -13.82 -23.30
N SER A 409 -16.80 -13.12 -22.17
CA SER A 409 -17.25 -13.60 -20.85
C SER A 409 -18.78 -13.68 -20.70
N VAL A 410 -19.52 -12.79 -21.38
CA VAL A 410 -21.00 -12.76 -21.37
C VAL A 410 -21.63 -13.58 -22.49
N SER A 411 -20.83 -14.11 -23.41
CA SER A 411 -21.27 -14.93 -24.54
C SER A 411 -21.24 -16.44 -24.24
N LYS A 412 -21.15 -16.83 -22.96
CA LYS A 412 -21.16 -18.23 -22.53
C LYS A 412 -22.60 -18.81 -22.53
N PRO A 413 -22.79 -20.13 -22.71
CA PRO A 413 -24.12 -20.73 -22.86
C PRO A 413 -25.09 -20.37 -21.73
N VAL A 414 -24.65 -20.45 -20.47
CA VAL A 414 -25.47 -20.11 -19.29
C VAL A 414 -26.00 -18.67 -19.31
N CYS A 415 -25.29 -17.75 -19.98
CA CYS A 415 -25.69 -16.35 -20.09
C CYS A 415 -26.85 -16.14 -21.06
N LEU A 416 -27.22 -17.13 -21.89
CA LEU A 416 -28.36 -17.02 -22.80
C LEU A 416 -29.70 -16.91 -22.06
N VAL A 417 -29.82 -17.52 -20.88
CA VAL A 417 -30.99 -17.33 -20.02
C VAL A 417 -31.11 -15.86 -19.61
N PHE A 418 -29.99 -15.24 -19.22
CA PHE A 418 -29.97 -13.81 -18.87
C PHE A 418 -30.22 -12.93 -20.10
N ARG A 419 -29.65 -13.28 -21.26
CA ARG A 419 -29.82 -12.52 -22.50
C ARG A 419 -31.28 -12.45 -22.90
N ASN A 420 -31.94 -13.61 -23.00
CA ASN A 420 -33.34 -13.69 -23.39
C ASN A 420 -34.22 -12.94 -22.38
N LEU A 421 -34.00 -13.13 -21.08
CA LEU A 421 -34.73 -12.40 -20.03
C LEU A 421 -34.60 -10.87 -20.17
N VAL A 422 -33.39 -10.35 -20.40
CA VAL A 422 -33.15 -8.89 -20.49
C VAL A 422 -33.67 -8.29 -21.81
N THR A 423 -33.76 -9.08 -22.87
CA THR A 423 -34.32 -8.62 -24.16
C THR A 423 -35.85 -8.67 -24.21
N MET A 424 -36.48 -9.44 -23.33
CA MET A 424 -37.94 -9.55 -23.25
C MET A 424 -38.57 -8.31 -22.59
N GLN A 425 -39.82 -8.02 -22.98
CA GLN A 425 -40.64 -7.03 -22.28
C GLN A 425 -41.27 -7.67 -21.03
N GLU A 426 -41.41 -6.90 -19.95
CA GLU A 426 -41.89 -7.39 -18.64
C GLU A 426 -43.34 -7.91 -18.67
N ASP A 427 -44.14 -7.50 -19.65
CA ASP A 427 -45.53 -7.91 -19.87
C ASP A 427 -45.69 -9.21 -20.68
N ASN A 428 -44.58 -9.77 -21.17
CA ASN A 428 -44.58 -11.06 -21.87
C ASN A 428 -44.72 -12.22 -20.88
N SER A 429 -45.63 -13.17 -21.14
CA SER A 429 -45.79 -14.39 -20.33
C SER A 429 -44.48 -15.17 -20.16
N GLY A 430 -43.64 -15.19 -21.21
CA GLY A 430 -42.31 -15.82 -21.19
C GLY A 430 -41.33 -15.19 -20.22
N PHE A 431 -41.50 -13.91 -19.86
CA PHE A 431 -40.67 -13.23 -18.87
C PHE A 431 -40.86 -13.86 -17.47
N SER A 432 -42.10 -14.18 -17.10
CA SER A 432 -42.39 -14.84 -15.82
C SER A 432 -41.81 -16.25 -15.78
N VAL A 433 -41.96 -17.02 -16.86
CA VAL A 433 -41.47 -18.41 -16.92
C VAL A 433 -39.94 -18.48 -16.82
N LEU A 434 -39.21 -17.58 -17.49
CA LEU A 434 -37.76 -17.51 -17.36
C LEU A 434 -37.29 -17.03 -15.97
N LEU A 435 -38.06 -16.17 -15.31
CA LEU A 435 -37.77 -15.80 -13.92
C LEU A 435 -37.96 -16.97 -12.96
N ASP A 436 -39.03 -17.75 -13.13
CA ASP A 436 -39.28 -18.95 -12.34
C ASP A 436 -38.18 -19.99 -12.57
N MET A 437 -37.74 -20.16 -13.82
CA MET A 437 -36.59 -21.02 -14.15
C MET A 437 -35.29 -20.54 -13.47
N LEU A 438 -35.01 -19.24 -13.48
CA LEU A 438 -33.84 -18.69 -12.77
C LEU A 438 -33.96 -18.84 -11.25
N ALA A 439 -35.16 -18.77 -10.70
CA ALA A 439 -35.40 -18.99 -9.28
C ALA A 439 -35.13 -20.45 -8.88
N GLU A 440 -35.62 -21.41 -9.67
CA GLU A 440 -35.28 -22.84 -9.49
C GLU A 440 -33.78 -23.08 -9.66
N PHE A 441 -33.15 -22.48 -10.67
CA PHE A 441 -31.70 -22.58 -10.87
C PHE A 441 -30.92 -21.98 -9.68
N TYR A 442 -31.36 -20.84 -9.14
CA TYR A 442 -30.75 -20.24 -7.95
C TYR A 442 -30.82 -21.16 -6.72
N GLN A 443 -31.91 -21.92 -6.55
CA GLN A 443 -32.02 -22.90 -5.47
C GLN A 443 -30.97 -24.02 -5.58
N LYS A 444 -30.64 -24.46 -6.81
CA LYS A 444 -29.63 -25.52 -7.05
C LYS A 444 -28.20 -24.96 -7.09
N GLN A 445 -28.02 -23.75 -7.62
CA GLN A 445 -26.74 -23.07 -7.81
C GLN A 445 -26.82 -21.60 -7.39
N PRO A 446 -26.58 -21.28 -6.10
CA PRO A 446 -26.72 -19.91 -5.58
C PRO A 446 -25.79 -18.88 -6.24
N LYS A 447 -24.68 -19.35 -6.84
CA LYS A 447 -23.73 -18.46 -7.53
C LYS A 447 -24.36 -17.75 -8.72
N ILE A 448 -25.40 -18.32 -9.33
CA ILE A 448 -26.08 -17.73 -10.49
C ILE A 448 -26.59 -16.30 -10.21
N GLY A 449 -26.95 -15.98 -8.96
CA GLY A 449 -27.46 -14.67 -8.58
C GLY A 449 -26.45 -13.55 -8.79
N TYR A 450 -25.19 -13.74 -8.38
CA TYR A 450 -24.15 -12.73 -8.64
C TYR A 450 -23.62 -12.79 -10.08
N HIS A 451 -23.73 -13.93 -10.78
CA HIS A 451 -23.46 -13.99 -12.22
C HIS A 451 -24.48 -13.20 -13.03
N LEU A 452 -25.76 -13.16 -12.63
CA LEU A 452 -26.77 -12.28 -13.24
C LEU A 452 -26.40 -10.80 -13.04
N LEU A 453 -26.00 -10.42 -11.82
CA LEU A 453 -25.52 -9.05 -11.55
C LEU A 453 -24.30 -8.69 -12.39
N TYR A 454 -23.36 -9.64 -12.55
CA TYR A 454 -22.22 -9.48 -13.43
C TYR A 454 -22.66 -9.29 -14.89
N TYR A 455 -23.53 -10.15 -15.41
CA TYR A 455 -24.04 -10.10 -16.78
C TYR A 455 -24.71 -8.76 -17.09
N LEU A 456 -25.59 -8.28 -16.21
CA LEU A 456 -26.27 -6.99 -16.36
C LEU A 456 -25.29 -5.81 -16.44
N LYS A 457 -24.11 -5.95 -15.83
CA LYS A 457 -23.07 -4.92 -15.87
C LYS A 457 -22.16 -5.06 -17.08
N ALA A 458 -21.64 -6.26 -17.32
CA ALA A 458 -20.69 -6.55 -18.39
C ALA A 458 -21.34 -6.38 -19.77
N SER A 459 -22.60 -6.79 -19.97
CA SER A 459 -23.34 -6.58 -21.23
C SER A 459 -23.52 -5.09 -21.58
N LYS A 460 -23.78 -4.23 -20.59
CA LYS A 460 -23.84 -2.77 -20.79
C LYS A 460 -22.48 -2.15 -21.13
N ALA A 461 -21.40 -2.74 -20.63
CA ALA A 461 -20.04 -2.31 -20.93
C ALA A 461 -19.61 -2.76 -22.33
N ALA A 462 -19.96 -3.98 -22.75
CA ALA A 462 -19.66 -4.54 -24.07
C ALA A 462 -20.43 -3.85 -25.21
N ASN A 463 -21.66 -3.36 -24.96
CA ASN A 463 -22.47 -2.71 -26.00
C ASN A 463 -22.14 -1.22 -26.25
N GLY A 464 -21.02 -0.69 -25.75
CA GLY A 464 -20.56 0.68 -26.02
C GLY A 464 -21.46 1.84 -25.50
N VAL A 465 -22.60 1.57 -24.86
CA VAL A 465 -23.55 2.59 -24.37
C VAL A 465 -22.98 3.40 -23.20
N SER A 466 -21.91 2.90 -22.56
CA SER A 466 -21.18 3.63 -21.53
C SER A 466 -19.97 4.36 -22.13
N GLY A 467 -20.17 5.62 -22.55
CA GLY A 467 -19.12 6.45 -23.14
C GLY A 467 -17.79 6.37 -22.37
N GLY A 468 -16.79 5.76 -22.99
CA GLY A 468 -15.36 5.90 -22.70
C GLY A 468 -14.91 5.68 -21.24
N ARG A 469 -15.57 4.83 -20.45
CA ARG A 469 -15.12 4.51 -19.08
C ARG A 469 -14.35 3.19 -19.03
N ARG A 470 -13.15 3.24 -18.44
CA ARG A 470 -12.26 2.08 -18.23
C ARG A 470 -12.88 0.99 -17.33
N PRO A 471 -12.31 -0.23 -17.34
CA PRO A 471 -12.95 -1.47 -16.89
C PRO A 471 -13.11 -1.68 -15.37
N ALA A 472 -12.58 -0.80 -14.52
CA ALA A 472 -12.81 -0.86 -13.07
C ALA A 472 -14.29 -0.66 -12.68
N ALA A 473 -15.11 -0.15 -13.61
CA ALA A 473 -16.54 -0.03 -13.45
C ALA A 473 -17.31 -1.38 -13.52
N VAL A 474 -16.66 -2.50 -13.84
CA VAL A 474 -17.34 -3.81 -14.00
C VAL A 474 -17.52 -4.55 -12.66
N LEU A 475 -16.83 -4.12 -11.60
CA LEU A 475 -17.08 -4.67 -10.27
C LEU A 475 -18.55 -4.40 -9.86
N PRO A 476 -19.26 -5.38 -9.28
CA PRO A 476 -20.67 -5.20 -8.94
C PRO A 476 -20.89 -4.10 -7.88
N HIS A 477 -19.93 -3.92 -6.97
CA HIS A 477 -20.13 -3.10 -5.77
C HIS A 477 -20.52 -1.64 -6.06
N PRO A 478 -19.84 -0.86 -6.92
CA PRO A 478 -20.26 0.52 -7.19
C PRO A 478 -21.65 0.63 -7.82
N SER A 479 -22.01 -0.34 -8.66
CA SER A 479 -23.32 -0.39 -9.32
C SER A 479 -24.43 -0.76 -8.34
N ILE A 480 -24.18 -1.74 -7.45
CA ILE A 480 -25.15 -2.17 -6.43
C ILE A 480 -25.51 -1.02 -5.48
N TYR A 481 -24.53 -0.24 -5.03
CA TYR A 481 -24.79 0.94 -4.17
C TYR A 481 -25.54 2.08 -4.90
N THR A 482 -25.43 2.14 -6.23
CA THR A 482 -26.07 3.20 -7.04
C THR A 482 -27.49 2.81 -7.44
N GLU A 483 -27.73 1.57 -7.83
CA GLU A 483 -29.04 1.05 -8.26
C GLU A 483 -29.94 0.71 -7.06
N PHE A 484 -29.37 0.26 -5.93
CA PHE A 484 -30.10 -0.15 -4.72
C PHE A 484 -29.66 0.63 -3.47
N PRO A 485 -29.78 1.97 -3.46
CA PRO A 485 -29.26 2.80 -2.37
C PRO A 485 -30.03 2.62 -1.06
N ASP A 486 -31.31 2.24 -1.11
CA ASP A 486 -32.13 2.10 0.09
C ASP A 486 -31.87 0.77 0.81
N GLU A 487 -31.46 -0.27 0.11
CA GLU A 487 -31.11 -1.57 0.66
C GLU A 487 -29.67 -1.54 1.20
N THR A 488 -28.76 -0.90 0.45
CA THR A 488 -27.31 -0.92 0.72
C THR A 488 -26.86 0.10 1.76
N LEU A 489 -27.53 1.26 1.87
CA LEU A 489 -27.14 2.33 2.80
C LEU A 489 -27.81 2.23 4.18
N ARG A 490 -28.79 1.33 4.34
CA ARG A 490 -29.52 1.12 5.61
C ARG A 490 -28.78 0.21 6.59
N SER A 491 -28.02 -0.76 6.09
CA SER A 491 -27.25 -1.70 6.91
C SER A 491 -25.77 -1.69 6.55
N GLY A 492 -24.91 -1.83 7.57
CA GLY A 492 -23.47 -1.97 7.39
C GLY A 492 -23.03 -3.35 6.91
N GLU A 493 -23.95 -4.29 6.69
CA GLU A 493 -23.64 -5.68 6.31
C GLU A 493 -22.88 -5.78 5.00
N LEU A 494 -23.35 -5.11 3.94
CA LEU A 494 -22.66 -5.12 2.64
C LEU A 494 -21.29 -4.46 2.74
N LEU A 495 -21.20 -3.34 3.49
CA LEU A 495 -19.93 -2.68 3.72
C LEU A 495 -18.96 -3.61 4.47
N ASN A 496 -19.43 -4.32 5.50
CA ASN A 496 -18.64 -5.27 6.26
C ASN A 496 -18.15 -6.43 5.39
N MET A 497 -19.03 -6.97 4.54
CA MET A 497 -18.68 -8.02 3.59
C MET A 497 -17.57 -7.56 2.64
N ILE A 498 -17.66 -6.32 2.12
CA ILE A 498 -16.63 -5.73 1.27
C ILE A 498 -15.32 -5.56 2.05
N VAL A 499 -15.33 -4.87 3.20
CA VAL A 499 -14.09 -4.56 3.93
C VAL A 499 -13.42 -5.80 4.55
N ALA A 500 -14.14 -6.90 4.71
CA ALA A 500 -13.59 -8.16 5.23
C ALA A 500 -12.67 -8.87 4.22
N VAL A 501 -12.86 -8.64 2.91
CA VAL A 501 -12.12 -9.33 1.84
C VAL A 501 -11.34 -8.39 0.93
N ILE A 502 -11.56 -7.07 1.04
CA ILE A 502 -10.92 -6.07 0.19
C ILE A 502 -9.41 -5.99 0.44
N ASP A 503 -8.64 -5.89 -0.63
CA ASP A 503 -7.21 -5.57 -0.55
C ASP A 503 -6.94 -4.05 -0.60
N SER A 504 -5.67 -3.67 -0.42
CA SER A 504 -5.28 -2.25 -0.40
C SER A 504 -5.46 -1.51 -1.74
N THR A 505 -5.34 -2.23 -2.86
CA THR A 505 -5.51 -1.69 -4.22
C THR A 505 -6.98 -1.47 -4.54
N GLN A 506 -7.82 -2.46 -4.27
CA GLN A 506 -9.28 -2.39 -4.38
C GLN A 506 -9.86 -1.32 -3.45
N LEU A 507 -9.33 -1.18 -2.24
CA LEU A 507 -9.72 -0.11 -1.33
C LEU A 507 -9.38 1.27 -1.92
N GLN A 508 -8.19 1.42 -2.51
CA GLN A 508 -7.79 2.67 -3.16
C GLN A 508 -8.68 2.98 -4.37
N GLU A 509 -9.04 1.98 -5.17
CA GLU A 509 -9.98 2.13 -6.30
C GLU A 509 -11.38 2.52 -5.81
N LEU A 510 -11.89 1.86 -4.78
CA LEU A 510 -13.17 2.18 -4.15
C LEU A 510 -13.16 3.62 -3.61
N MET A 511 -12.07 4.05 -2.96
CA MET A 511 -11.88 5.44 -2.56
C MET A 511 -11.88 6.40 -3.76
N CYS A 512 -11.23 6.03 -4.88
CA CYS A 512 -11.29 6.82 -6.12
C CYS A 512 -12.73 6.94 -6.64
N HIS A 513 -13.52 5.86 -6.64
CA HIS A 513 -14.92 5.90 -7.03
C HIS A 513 -15.76 6.82 -6.13
N VAL A 514 -15.53 6.80 -4.81
CA VAL A 514 -16.17 7.72 -3.87
C VAL A 514 -15.78 9.18 -4.18
N MET A 515 -14.49 9.44 -4.39
CA MET A 515 -14.00 10.80 -4.70
C MET A 515 -14.47 11.32 -6.06
N MET A 516 -14.68 10.45 -7.04
CA MET A 516 -15.22 10.80 -8.37
C MET A 516 -16.74 10.99 -8.36
N GLY A 517 -17.42 10.72 -7.24
CA GLY A 517 -18.88 10.77 -7.15
C GLY A 517 -19.59 9.59 -7.82
N ASN A 518 -18.85 8.55 -8.20
CA ASN A 518 -19.40 7.34 -8.82
C ASN A 518 -19.90 6.31 -7.79
N LEU A 519 -19.67 6.56 -6.49
CA LEU A 519 -20.02 5.64 -5.41
C LEU A 519 -20.33 6.43 -4.14
N VAL A 520 -21.45 6.09 -3.49
CA VAL A 520 -21.81 6.60 -2.17
C VAL A 520 -22.05 5.40 -1.26
N MET A 521 -21.26 5.28 -0.20
CA MET A 521 -21.37 4.16 0.77
C MET A 521 -21.89 4.60 2.15
N PHE A 522 -22.02 5.90 2.40
CA PHE A 522 -22.48 6.44 3.67
C PHE A 522 -23.47 7.59 3.45
N ARG A 523 -24.57 7.62 4.20
CA ARG A 523 -25.43 8.81 4.35
C ARG A 523 -25.00 9.60 5.60
N LYS A 524 -25.36 10.88 5.67
CA LYS A 524 -25.06 11.74 6.83
C LYS A 524 -25.72 11.19 8.10
N THR A 525 -24.95 10.47 8.90
CA THR A 525 -25.32 10.09 10.27
C THR A 525 -24.26 10.60 11.23
N LEU A 526 -24.67 11.30 12.28
CA LEU A 526 -23.76 11.81 13.31
C LEU A 526 -23.18 10.64 14.11
N CYS A 527 -21.88 10.39 13.98
CA CYS A 527 -21.18 9.41 14.82
C CYS A 527 -20.82 10.04 16.17
N SER A 528 -21.40 9.52 17.25
CA SER A 528 -21.12 9.98 18.61
C SER A 528 -19.76 9.47 19.10
N THR A 529 -18.82 10.36 19.41
CA THR A 529 -17.50 9.97 19.94
C THR A 529 -17.54 9.21 21.28
N SER A 530 -18.68 9.22 21.98
CA SER A 530 -18.90 8.52 23.25
C SER A 530 -19.10 7.01 23.11
N SER A 531 -19.43 6.50 21.93
CA SER A 531 -19.57 5.05 21.69
C SER A 531 -18.22 4.36 21.42
N VAL A 532 -17.16 5.11 21.11
CA VAL A 532 -15.87 4.58 20.69
C VAL A 532 -14.93 4.40 21.89
N ARG A 533 -14.72 3.16 22.33
CA ARG A 533 -13.88 2.84 23.50
C ARG A 533 -12.42 2.60 23.14
N THR A 534 -11.51 3.09 23.98
CA THR A 534 -10.06 3.13 23.69
C THR A 534 -9.39 1.77 23.67
N THR A 535 -9.87 0.84 24.49
CA THR A 535 -9.37 -0.55 24.51
C THR A 535 -9.95 -1.43 23.42
N GLN A 536 -11.10 -1.05 22.85
CA GLN A 536 -11.82 -1.89 21.90
C GLN A 536 -11.70 -1.38 20.46
N HIS A 537 -11.47 -0.08 20.24
CA HIS A 537 -11.56 0.56 18.92
C HIS A 537 -10.36 1.51 18.65
N PRO A 538 -9.10 1.04 18.76
CA PRO A 538 -7.92 1.89 18.61
C PRO A 538 -7.76 2.50 17.21
N GLU A 539 -8.20 1.81 16.16
CA GLU A 539 -8.15 2.25 14.77
C GLU A 539 -9.10 3.42 14.53
N ALA A 540 -10.34 3.31 15.02
CA ALA A 540 -11.35 4.35 14.89
C ALA A 540 -10.93 5.63 15.63
N LEU A 541 -10.37 5.52 16.85
CA LEU A 541 -9.87 6.68 17.59
C LEU A 541 -8.68 7.34 16.93
N SER A 542 -7.75 6.55 16.38
CA SER A 542 -6.60 7.09 15.66
C SER A 542 -7.05 7.89 14.43
N CYS A 543 -7.96 7.34 13.64
CA CYS A 543 -8.55 8.03 12.49
C CYS A 543 -9.31 9.30 12.90
N LEU A 544 -10.18 9.21 13.92
CA LEU A 544 -10.92 10.36 14.44
C LEU A 544 -9.98 11.47 14.95
N LEU A 545 -8.91 11.11 15.67
CA LEU A 545 -7.94 12.07 16.18
C LEU A 545 -7.23 12.80 15.03
N LEU A 546 -6.82 12.06 14.00
CA LEU A 546 -6.16 12.64 12.82
C LEU A 546 -7.09 13.56 12.04
N GLN A 547 -8.36 13.22 11.89
CA GLN A 547 -9.34 14.08 11.21
C GLN A 547 -9.68 15.33 12.05
N LEU A 548 -9.95 15.18 13.36
CA LEU A 548 -10.25 16.30 14.26
C LEU A 548 -9.10 17.32 14.33
N ARG A 549 -7.84 16.88 14.21
CA ARG A 549 -6.68 17.78 14.15
C ARG A 549 -6.66 18.70 12.92
N ARG A 550 -7.39 18.34 11.86
CA ARG A 550 -7.52 19.16 10.64
C ARG A 550 -8.65 20.17 10.73
N GLU A 551 -9.60 19.96 11.63
CA GLU A 551 -10.79 20.80 11.82
C GLU A 551 -10.57 21.93 12.83
N LYS A 552 -11.27 23.05 12.62
CA LYS A 552 -11.42 24.11 13.63
C LYS A 552 -12.45 23.63 14.67
N PRO A 553 -12.17 23.71 15.99
CA PRO A 553 -13.09 23.21 17.00
C PRO A 553 -14.42 23.97 16.94
N SER A 554 -15.52 23.23 16.78
CA SER A 554 -16.88 23.74 16.98
C SER A 554 -17.38 23.41 18.37
N GLU A 555 -18.42 24.10 18.84
CA GLU A 555 -18.99 23.86 20.16
C GLU A 555 -19.42 22.39 20.36
N GLU A 556 -20.06 21.78 19.35
CA GLU A 556 -20.53 20.40 19.42
C GLU A 556 -19.36 19.40 19.40
N MET A 557 -18.29 19.67 18.63
CA MET A 557 -17.08 18.84 18.65
C MET A 557 -16.41 18.86 20.03
N VAL A 558 -16.30 20.04 20.64
CA VAL A 558 -15.72 20.19 21.98
C VAL A 558 -16.58 19.45 23.01
N LYS A 559 -17.90 19.59 22.95
CA LYS A 559 -18.84 18.85 23.80
C LYS A 559 -18.68 17.34 23.63
N MET A 560 -18.63 16.83 22.40
CA MET A 560 -18.43 15.41 22.10
C MET A 560 -17.12 14.89 22.72
N VAL A 561 -16.01 15.61 22.49
CA VAL A 561 -14.69 15.26 23.03
C VAL A 561 -14.68 15.23 24.56
N LEU A 562 -15.27 16.25 25.21
CA LEU A 562 -15.35 16.32 26.67
C LEU A 562 -16.32 15.29 27.28
N SER A 563 -17.30 14.82 26.50
CA SER A 563 -18.28 13.81 26.95
C SER A 563 -17.66 12.40 27.05
N ARG A 564 -16.42 12.22 26.57
CA ARG A 564 -15.67 10.97 26.73
C ARG A 564 -15.24 10.78 28.19
N PRO A 565 -15.42 9.59 28.78
CA PRO A 565 -14.95 9.32 30.15
C PRO A 565 -13.46 9.61 30.32
N CYS A 566 -13.09 10.14 31.48
CA CYS A 566 -11.69 10.33 31.85
C CYS A 566 -11.08 8.98 32.23
N HIS A 567 -10.04 8.55 31.52
CA HIS A 567 -9.26 7.36 31.87
C HIS A 567 -7.77 7.68 31.74
N HIS A 568 -6.97 7.26 32.73
CA HIS A 568 -5.53 7.59 32.80
C HIS A 568 -4.73 7.09 31.58
N GLU A 569 -5.13 5.96 30.99
CA GLU A 569 -4.52 5.42 29.75
C GLU A 569 -5.09 6.04 28.46
N ASP A 570 -6.23 6.75 28.52
CA ASP A 570 -6.84 7.36 27.33
C ASP A 570 -6.28 8.77 27.11
N GLN A 571 -5.33 8.86 26.17
CA GLN A 571 -4.69 10.13 25.80
C GLN A 571 -5.45 10.88 24.69
N PHE A 572 -6.59 10.38 24.19
CA PHE A 572 -7.31 10.97 23.06
C PHE A 572 -7.75 12.41 23.34
N THR A 573 -8.52 12.62 24.41
CA THR A 573 -9.11 13.92 24.75
C THR A 573 -8.03 14.96 25.03
N THR A 574 -7.02 14.61 25.85
CA THR A 574 -5.91 15.51 26.15
C THR A 574 -5.09 15.83 24.90
N SER A 575 -4.88 14.86 24.00
CA SER A 575 -4.12 15.07 22.76
C SER A 575 -4.80 16.02 21.78
N ILE A 576 -6.12 15.90 21.59
CA ILE A 576 -6.86 16.79 20.69
C ILE A 576 -7.02 18.20 21.30
N LEU A 577 -7.32 18.30 22.59
CA LEU A 577 -7.43 19.58 23.29
C LEU A 577 -6.10 20.33 23.29
N ARG A 578 -4.97 19.63 23.49
CA ARG A 578 -3.64 20.24 23.39
C ARG A 578 -3.36 20.80 22.00
N HIS A 579 -3.72 20.05 20.95
CA HIS A 579 -3.55 20.49 19.56
C HIS A 579 -4.41 21.72 19.25
N TRP A 580 -5.68 21.72 19.64
CA TRP A 580 -6.56 22.87 19.47
C TRP A 580 -6.11 24.07 20.31
N ALA A 581 -5.65 23.86 21.54
CA ALA A 581 -5.11 24.92 22.39
C ALA A 581 -3.83 25.55 21.81
N SER A 582 -3.07 24.82 20.99
CA SER A 582 -1.88 25.34 20.31
C SER A 582 -2.20 26.20 19.07
N LYS A 583 -3.37 26.05 18.45
CA LYS A 583 -3.67 26.60 17.12
C LYS A 583 -4.93 27.49 17.09
N TYR A 584 -5.87 27.25 17.98
CA TYR A 584 -7.19 27.87 18.08
C TYR A 584 -7.52 28.16 19.56
N ASP A 585 -6.56 28.69 20.31
CA ASP A 585 -6.67 28.96 21.74
C ASP A 585 -7.90 29.77 22.12
N ASP A 586 -8.15 30.88 21.43
CA ASP A 586 -9.29 31.76 21.68
C ASP A 586 -10.63 31.06 21.46
N THR A 587 -10.79 30.40 20.31
CA THR A 587 -12.02 29.67 19.96
C THR A 587 -12.27 28.49 20.90
N LEU A 588 -11.23 27.75 21.26
CA LEU A 588 -11.34 26.64 22.20
C LEU A 588 -11.76 27.13 23.59
N GLY A 589 -11.15 28.23 24.07
CA GLY A 589 -11.50 28.86 25.34
C GLY A 589 -12.95 29.30 25.41
N GLU A 590 -13.46 29.94 24.35
CA GLU A 590 -14.88 30.34 24.25
C GLU A 590 -15.84 29.13 24.29
N HIS A 591 -15.53 28.06 23.55
CA HIS A 591 -16.38 26.87 23.54
C HIS A 591 -16.36 26.12 24.87
N ILE A 592 -15.21 26.00 25.54
CA ILE A 592 -15.12 25.41 26.88
C ILE A 592 -15.89 26.27 27.89
N LYS A 593 -15.75 27.60 27.84
CA LYS A 593 -16.52 28.53 28.67
C LYS A 593 -18.03 28.35 28.46
N ALA A 594 -18.47 28.23 27.21
CA ALA A 594 -19.88 27.99 26.89
C ALA A 594 -20.38 26.66 27.50
N GLN A 595 -19.59 25.58 27.41
CA GLN A 595 -19.94 24.29 28.03
C GLN A 595 -19.99 24.36 29.57
N LEU A 596 -19.08 25.11 30.20
CA LEU A 596 -19.07 25.31 31.65
C LEU A 596 -20.31 26.08 32.12
N ILE A 597 -20.66 27.19 31.46
CA ILE A 597 -21.86 27.98 31.79
C ILE A 597 -23.14 27.13 31.62
N LYS A 598 -23.24 26.37 30.53
CA LYS A 598 -24.39 25.50 30.24
C LYS A 598 -24.57 24.40 31.29
N ASN A 599 -23.49 23.83 31.81
CA ASN A 599 -23.55 22.77 32.82
C ASN A 599 -23.64 23.28 34.27
N ASN A 600 -23.17 24.51 34.55
CA ASN A 600 -23.31 25.13 35.87
C ASN A 600 -24.75 25.58 36.17
N ASN A 601 -25.50 25.97 35.13
CA ASN A 601 -26.88 26.44 35.27
C ASN A 601 -27.94 25.32 35.28
N GLN A 602 -27.55 24.03 35.26
CA GLN A 602 -28.51 22.93 35.35
C GLN A 602 -28.96 22.73 36.81
N PRO A 603 -30.28 22.73 37.10
CA PRO A 603 -30.77 22.50 38.45
C PRO A 603 -30.38 21.09 38.91
N ARG A 604 -29.74 20.99 40.08
CA ARG A 604 -29.39 19.71 40.75
C ARG A 604 -30.64 18.90 41.09
N LYS A 605 -31.25 18.22 40.12
CA LYS A 605 -32.29 17.22 40.37
C LYS A 605 -31.64 15.95 40.90
N ARG A 606 -31.93 15.62 42.17
CA ARG A 606 -31.71 14.30 42.78
C ARG A 606 -32.16 13.20 41.79
N GLN A 607 -31.23 12.46 41.20
CA GLN A 607 -31.57 11.35 40.32
C GLN A 607 -32.04 10.15 41.17
N SER A 608 -33.31 9.80 40.98
CA SER A 608 -33.90 8.54 41.43
C SER A 608 -33.39 7.39 40.56
N LEU A 609 -32.98 6.30 41.21
CA LEU A 609 -32.59 5.03 40.59
C LEU A 609 -33.82 4.29 40.05
N ARG A 610 -34.26 4.58 38.82
CA ARG A 610 -35.10 3.66 38.03
C ARG A 610 -34.75 3.71 36.53
N SER A 611 -34.45 2.51 36.02
CA SER A 611 -34.59 1.96 34.66
C SER A 611 -33.96 2.65 33.44
N SER A 612 -32.97 1.92 32.88
CA SER A 612 -32.90 1.37 31.51
C SER A 612 -32.86 2.28 30.28
N SER A 613 -31.79 2.07 29.50
CA SER A 613 -31.69 2.20 28.03
C SER A 613 -31.88 3.60 27.42
N SER A 614 -30.82 4.15 26.83
CA SER A 614 -30.73 5.40 26.02
C SER A 614 -30.20 6.70 26.66
N LYS A 615 -29.49 6.66 27.79
CA LYS A 615 -28.77 7.86 28.25
C LYS A 615 -27.46 8.04 27.48
N LEU A 616 -27.45 8.94 26.49
CA LEU A 616 -26.21 9.63 26.12
C LEU A 616 -25.53 10.08 27.43
N ALA A 617 -24.26 9.72 27.63
CA ALA A 617 -23.50 10.16 28.79
C ALA A 617 -23.61 11.69 28.88
N GLN A 618 -24.34 12.18 29.88
CA GLN A 618 -24.58 13.60 30.06
C GLN A 618 -23.27 14.20 30.57
N LEU A 619 -22.68 15.12 29.80
CA LEU A 619 -21.45 15.81 30.17
C LEU A 619 -21.60 16.51 31.53
N THR A 620 -20.88 16.05 32.55
CA THR A 620 -20.94 16.64 33.90
C THR A 620 -19.90 17.75 34.06
N LEU A 621 -20.14 18.65 35.01
CA LEU A 621 -19.17 19.71 35.35
C LEU A 621 -17.83 19.12 35.84
N GLU A 622 -17.89 18.07 36.66
CA GLU A 622 -16.71 17.35 37.17
C GLU A 622 -15.85 16.78 36.04
N GLN A 623 -16.48 16.16 35.04
CA GLN A 623 -15.80 15.59 33.88
C GLN A 623 -15.10 16.66 33.02
N ILE A 624 -15.71 17.84 32.85
CA ILE A 624 -15.07 18.97 32.16
C ILE A 624 -13.83 19.41 32.94
N LEU A 625 -13.96 19.59 34.25
CA LEU A 625 -12.86 20.06 35.11
C LEU A 625 -11.69 19.07 35.13
N GLU A 626 -11.97 17.77 35.17
CA GLU A 626 -10.94 16.72 35.14
C GLU A 626 -10.16 16.71 33.82
N HIS A 627 -10.85 16.82 32.67
CA HIS A 627 -10.17 16.98 31.37
C HIS A 627 -9.35 18.27 31.29
N MET A 628 -9.81 19.36 31.91
CA MET A 628 -9.07 20.62 31.98
C MET A 628 -7.82 20.52 32.85
N ASP A 629 -7.87 19.80 33.97
CA ASP A 629 -6.69 19.58 34.81
C ASP A 629 -5.66 18.70 34.11
N ASN A 630 -6.10 17.64 33.42
CA ASN A 630 -5.23 16.82 32.57
C ASN A 630 -4.56 17.64 31.46
N LEU A 631 -5.30 18.55 30.82
CA LEU A 631 -4.74 19.51 29.86
C LEU A 631 -3.73 20.46 30.51
N ARG A 632 -4.02 20.96 31.72
CA ARG A 632 -3.12 21.84 32.48
C ARG A 632 -1.78 21.17 32.79
N LEU A 633 -1.82 19.97 33.38
CA LEU A 633 -0.64 19.15 33.72
C LEU A 633 0.17 18.80 32.48
N SER A 634 -0.53 18.52 31.39
CA SER A 634 0.10 18.30 30.10
C SER A 634 0.79 19.55 29.54
N LEU A 635 0.21 20.74 29.70
CA LEU A 635 0.74 21.97 29.13
C LEU A 635 1.93 22.51 29.93
N SER A 636 2.03 22.23 31.23
CA SER A 636 3.21 22.58 32.04
C SER A 636 4.53 21.98 31.54
N ASN A 637 4.48 20.89 30.75
CA ASN A 637 5.65 20.30 30.10
C ASN A 637 6.08 21.04 28.80
N THR A 638 5.39 22.10 28.42
CA THR A 638 5.64 22.88 27.19
C THR A 638 5.61 24.38 27.52
N LYS A 639 6.39 25.22 26.83
CA LYS A 639 6.37 26.69 27.00
C LYS A 639 5.07 27.35 26.47
N ASN A 640 3.91 26.70 26.60
CA ASN A 640 2.62 27.19 26.12
C ASN A 640 1.91 28.01 27.21
N ASN A 641 1.66 29.29 26.92
CA ASN A 641 1.03 30.25 27.84
C ASN A 641 -0.51 30.14 27.94
N TYR A 642 -1.12 29.07 27.43
CA TYR A 642 -2.59 28.90 27.35
C TYR A 642 -3.31 29.12 28.70
N MET A 643 -2.78 28.57 29.79
CA MET A 643 -3.38 28.71 31.13
C MET A 643 -3.02 30.04 31.83
N LYS A 644 -1.96 30.73 31.40
CA LYS A 644 -1.48 31.96 32.07
C LYS A 644 -2.26 33.21 31.71
N HIS A 645 -2.99 33.22 30.59
CA HIS A 645 -3.63 34.45 30.10
C HIS A 645 -5.17 34.48 30.15
N LYS A 646 -5.92 33.37 30.25
CA LYS A 646 -7.40 33.41 30.10
C LYS A 646 -8.25 32.48 30.98
N MET A 647 -7.68 31.63 31.83
CA MET A 647 -8.43 30.83 32.83
C MET A 647 -8.16 31.27 34.29
N THR A 648 -7.85 32.55 34.51
CA THR A 648 -8.14 33.15 35.81
C THR A 648 -9.66 33.23 35.95
N PHE A 649 -10.25 32.26 36.64
CA PHE A 649 -11.54 32.47 37.27
C PHE A 649 -11.30 33.54 38.34
N ASP A 650 -11.58 34.79 38.01
CA ASP A 650 -11.79 35.79 39.05
C ASP A 650 -12.90 35.24 39.95
N HIS A 651 -12.53 34.98 41.20
CA HIS A 651 -13.49 34.73 42.26
C HIS A 651 -14.27 36.03 42.49
N THR A 652 -15.38 36.17 41.77
CA THR A 652 -16.50 37.06 42.12
C THR A 652 -17.80 36.35 41.86
#